data_AF-A0A928A4V6-F1
#
_entry.id   AF-A0A928A4V6-F1
#
_cell.length_a   1.000
_cell.length_b   1.000
_cell.length_c   1.000
_cell.angle_alpha   90.00
_cell.angle_beta   90.00
_cell.angle_gamma   90.00
#
_symmetry.space_group_name_H-M   'P 1'
#
loop_
_entity.id
_entity.type
_entity.pdbx_description
1 polymer ?
#
loop_
_entity_poly.entity_id
_entity_poly.type
_entity_poly.pdbx_seq_one_letter_code
_entity_poly.pdbx_strand_id
1 'polypeptide(L)'
;MKNKKIILLLLSTCLLTGCDFLQNIMSGSGTSSSEKPNVNSSETNSSSNSSSTSEDVETFNYYKNDAYKEIVLKTPDFSTRKINSIEEVTFDDLFNLGNKVSINVEVSDEQLMLLQQDFETGYKSEIYRIADKVDITLVNYGNTYSWSFDQVGIRQKGNTSRENIFVDGKINGLNHFKLSFDETFDDPEMYGNACVDWTNREDEKILREDRDFLGLSGVDIKWNKNYDSTHIKEIYASYLYDACNLMTPSVGLTTFSIKQLGNNQTYDFGLCTLFEPTSKSFIKRELKKGPYVNTSVWKEENNGTFGVPDSKYGDYYKASYGVGSGFYGNGADLSSGSTMGDKVGVGNISGSYIPAYERKTNTDVAYDDALLKGLTKAISSGTYDSINKVLDLKYFAITEACNYFIGNPDDLKNNHNNYTIYFRRTDGKGMIIPIDNDRCFGITKDWNPDGHGMTEVGVFSQKPAAKDSVNKLHKKTILATSNDCKAIYLTYVKALNVSSWLTNETFKSLYDIAYATYGNNSTVTSFGDGFEFSLDSTYGNFTFNDYINKKKNMVNMNQTIVNNNKPNSGDTNNNQTSSSETSSSESNEGYYGDIYLTGKFIEWATYNKNYPFTYKGNGVYTITFTVQNVEDGVAKVKIYDGENYDKLDWTIVDNTLVMEKGSSAKIYDCYNGQSVTITINTLTKAVEIVKG
;
A
#
# COMPACT_ATOMS: atom_id res chain seq x y z
N MET A 1 -24.52 22.10 -41.02
CA MET A 1 -25.83 22.68 -40.64
C MET A 1 -26.33 21.87 -39.45
N LYS A 2 -26.04 22.24 -38.21
CA LYS A 2 -26.70 23.23 -37.33
C LYS A 2 -28.22 23.04 -37.18
N ASN A 3 -28.60 22.66 -35.95
CA ASN A 3 -29.75 23.12 -35.14
C ASN A 3 -31.14 22.54 -35.46
N LYS A 4 -32.04 22.22 -34.51
CA LYS A 4 -32.22 22.50 -33.05
C LYS A 4 -33.26 21.49 -32.49
N LYS A 5 -33.04 20.85 -31.33
CA LYS A 5 -33.66 21.07 -30.00
C LYS A 5 -35.17 21.37 -29.95
N ILE A 6 -35.94 20.55 -29.23
CA ILE A 6 -36.96 20.96 -28.23
C ILE A 6 -36.99 19.94 -27.06
N ILE A 7 -37.03 20.48 -25.84
CA ILE A 7 -37.20 19.87 -24.52
C ILE A 7 -38.68 19.97 -24.13
N LEU A 8 -39.25 19.00 -23.42
CA LEU A 8 -40.26 19.29 -22.40
C LEU A 8 -40.25 18.26 -21.26
N LEU A 9 -40.39 18.80 -20.05
CA LEU A 9 -40.31 18.19 -18.73
C LEU A 9 -41.62 18.54 -17.99
N LEU A 10 -42.22 17.61 -17.24
CA LEU A 10 -43.21 17.83 -16.16
C LEU A 10 -43.50 16.45 -15.50
N LEU A 11 -43.03 16.12 -14.30
CA LEU A 11 -43.49 16.45 -12.92
C LEU A 11 -44.91 15.93 -12.53
N SER A 12 -44.89 14.79 -11.81
CA SER A 12 -45.43 14.55 -10.45
C SER A 12 -46.94 14.41 -10.15
N THR A 13 -47.20 13.37 -9.34
CA THR A 13 -47.94 13.30 -8.04
C THR A 13 -49.25 12.49 -7.91
N CYS A 14 -49.34 11.79 -6.75
CA CYS A 14 -50.51 11.33 -5.95
C CYS A 14 -51.06 9.91 -6.22
N LEU A 15 -51.38 9.00 -5.27
CA LEU A 15 -51.61 8.95 -3.80
C LEU A 15 -51.48 7.47 -3.32
N LEU A 16 -50.81 7.12 -2.21
CA LEU A 16 -51.29 6.87 -0.83
C LEU A 16 -52.40 5.81 -0.61
N THR A 17 -52.07 4.75 0.14
CA THR A 17 -52.77 4.08 1.28
C THR A 17 -51.78 2.99 1.78
N GLY A 18 -51.42 2.77 3.04
CA GLY A 18 -51.97 3.13 4.35
C GLY A 18 -52.54 1.88 5.03
N CYS A 19 -51.80 1.26 5.98
CA CYS A 19 -52.31 0.74 7.27
C CYS A 19 -51.23 0.00 8.09
N ASP A 20 -51.21 0.34 9.39
CA ASP A 20 -50.34 -0.09 10.47
C ASP A 20 -50.84 -1.34 11.23
N PHE A 21 -49.89 -1.93 11.97
CA PHE A 21 -49.98 -2.60 13.29
C PHE A 21 -50.88 -3.82 13.54
N LEU A 22 -50.26 -4.89 14.08
CA LEU A 22 -50.66 -5.49 15.37
C LEU A 22 -49.60 -6.47 15.91
N GLN A 23 -49.16 -6.20 17.14
CA GLN A 23 -48.56 -7.17 18.08
C GLN A 23 -49.60 -8.25 18.43
N ASN A 24 -49.15 -9.49 18.65
CA ASN A 24 -49.64 -10.24 19.81
C ASN A 24 -48.67 -11.30 20.31
N ILE A 25 -48.65 -11.37 21.63
CA ILE A 25 -47.90 -12.21 22.56
C ILE A 25 -48.69 -13.50 22.83
N MET A 26 -47.97 -14.52 23.33
CA MET A 26 -48.37 -15.71 24.13
C MET A 26 -48.07 -17.04 23.42
N SER A 27 -47.64 -18.13 24.07
CA SER A 27 -47.09 -18.44 25.40
C SER A 27 -46.91 -19.97 25.44
N GLY A 28 -45.96 -20.49 26.21
CA GLY A 28 -45.91 -21.90 26.64
C GLY A 28 -44.48 -22.44 26.68
N SER A 29 -43.72 -22.32 27.78
CA SER A 29 -43.74 -23.07 29.05
C SER A 29 -43.31 -24.54 28.94
N GLY A 30 -42.14 -24.84 29.51
CA GLY A 30 -41.61 -26.20 29.74
C GLY A 30 -40.26 -26.18 30.50
N THR A 31 -40.35 -26.15 31.83
CA THR A 31 -39.36 -26.49 32.91
C THR A 31 -38.59 -27.81 32.66
N SER A 32 -37.45 -28.20 33.27
CA SER A 32 -36.51 -27.81 34.36
C SER A 32 -35.23 -28.66 34.17
N SER A 33 -34.00 -28.32 34.62
CA SER A 33 -33.54 -28.52 36.01
C SER A 33 -32.04 -28.17 36.19
N SER A 34 -31.72 -27.67 37.40
CA SER A 34 -30.46 -27.57 38.18
C SER A 34 -29.28 -28.47 37.79
N GLU A 35 -28.00 -28.12 37.98
CA GLU A 35 -27.32 -27.84 39.26
C GLU A 35 -26.06 -26.94 39.13
N LYS A 36 -25.79 -26.15 40.18
CA LYS A 36 -24.49 -25.54 40.54
C LYS A 36 -24.15 -25.99 41.97
N PRO A 37 -22.86 -26.02 42.35
CA PRO A 37 -22.50 -25.73 43.72
C PRO A 37 -21.60 -24.48 43.88
N ASN A 38 -21.95 -23.76 44.95
CA ASN A 38 -21.29 -22.72 45.73
C ASN A 38 -19.75 -22.71 45.79
N VAL A 39 -19.18 -21.50 45.86
CA VAL A 39 -18.23 -21.11 46.93
C VAL A 39 -18.53 -19.68 47.42
N ASN A 40 -18.49 -19.54 48.74
CA ASN A 40 -18.81 -18.39 49.59
C ASN A 40 -17.94 -17.13 49.40
N SER A 41 -18.55 -16.01 49.76
CA SER A 41 -17.97 -14.71 50.10
C SER A 41 -17.30 -14.68 51.47
N SER A 42 -16.28 -13.82 51.62
CA SER A 42 -16.11 -12.97 52.83
C SER A 42 -15.21 -11.77 52.50
N GLU A 43 -15.66 -10.60 52.96
CA GLU A 43 -15.06 -9.27 52.78
C GLU A 43 -13.83 -9.06 53.69
N THR A 44 -12.90 -8.18 53.31
CA THR A 44 -12.50 -7.00 54.13
C THR A 44 -11.47 -6.10 53.44
N ASN A 45 -11.62 -4.81 53.71
CA ASN A 45 -10.90 -3.63 53.23
C ASN A 45 -9.36 -3.70 53.22
N SER A 46 -8.75 -3.22 52.13
CA SER A 46 -7.47 -2.51 52.23
C SER A 46 -7.34 -1.44 51.14
N SER A 47 -7.10 -0.21 51.59
CA SER A 47 -6.75 0.98 50.84
C SER A 47 -5.74 0.74 49.71
N SER A 48 -6.16 0.98 48.47
CA SER A 48 -5.26 0.99 47.31
C SER A 48 -4.50 2.31 47.23
N ASN A 49 -3.24 2.29 47.66
CA ASN A 49 -2.24 3.25 47.20
C ASN A 49 -1.98 2.96 45.71
N SER A 50 -2.55 3.77 44.82
CA SER A 50 -2.21 3.73 43.40
C SER A 50 -0.85 4.40 43.19
N SER A 51 0.20 3.58 43.19
CA SER A 51 1.50 3.94 42.62
C SER A 51 1.31 4.03 41.10
N SER A 52 1.05 5.24 40.61
CA SER A 52 1.11 5.57 39.18
C SER A 52 2.58 5.64 38.75
N THR A 53 3.13 4.53 38.28
CA THR A 53 4.33 4.58 37.42
C THR A 53 3.84 4.84 36.00
N SER A 54 3.78 6.12 35.63
CA SER A 54 3.80 6.55 34.24
C SER A 54 5.17 6.18 33.68
N GLU A 55 5.27 5.06 32.98
CA GLU A 55 6.41 4.80 32.12
C GLU A 55 6.32 5.79 30.96
N ASP A 56 7.11 6.86 31.04
CA ASP A 56 7.39 7.74 29.92
C ASP A 56 7.96 6.90 28.77
N VAL A 57 7.17 6.67 27.73
CA VAL A 57 7.66 6.04 26.49
C VAL A 57 8.61 7.04 25.83
N GLU A 58 9.92 6.87 26.04
CA GLU A 58 10.94 7.66 25.37
C GLU A 58 10.72 7.61 23.85
N THR A 59 10.41 8.76 23.24
CA THR A 59 10.35 8.88 21.78
C THR A 59 11.76 8.71 21.20
N PHE A 60 11.94 7.68 20.38
CA PHE A 60 13.21 7.39 19.70
C PHE A 60 13.79 8.61 18.98
N ASN A 61 15.05 8.94 19.25
CA ASN A 61 15.69 10.14 18.70
C ASN A 61 16.62 9.82 17.52
N TYR A 62 16.08 9.93 16.30
CA TYR A 62 16.80 9.71 15.04
C TYR A 62 17.96 10.70 14.76
N TYR A 63 18.10 11.78 15.54
CA TYR A 63 19.17 12.76 15.35
C TYR A 63 20.48 12.40 16.07
N LYS A 64 20.46 11.41 16.98
CA LYS A 64 21.68 10.92 17.64
C LYS A 64 22.58 10.23 16.61
N ASN A 65 23.89 10.49 16.65
CA ASN A 65 24.84 9.94 15.68
C ASN A 65 24.85 8.40 15.67
N ASP A 66 24.61 7.80 16.84
CA ASP A 66 24.60 6.37 17.09
C ASP A 66 23.20 5.74 17.19
N ALA A 67 22.13 6.50 16.87
CA ALA A 67 20.74 5.98 16.85
C ALA A 67 20.61 4.70 16.01
N TYR A 68 21.44 4.55 14.96
CA TYR A 68 21.41 3.37 14.09
C TYR A 68 21.72 2.05 14.83
N LYS A 69 22.40 2.09 15.99
CA LYS A 69 22.71 0.90 16.79
C LYS A 69 21.49 0.35 17.52
N GLU A 70 20.48 1.17 17.72
CA GLU A 70 19.23 0.80 18.38
C GLU A 70 18.19 0.28 17.37
N ILE A 71 18.46 0.38 16.06
CA ILE A 71 17.58 -0.18 15.03
C ILE A 71 17.75 -1.70 14.98
N VAL A 72 16.67 -2.42 15.28
CA VAL A 72 16.61 -3.88 15.20
C VAL A 72 15.99 -4.28 13.87
N LEU A 73 16.77 -4.99 13.05
CA LEU A 73 16.31 -5.64 11.82
C LEU A 73 16.01 -7.11 12.10
N LYS A 74 15.06 -7.72 11.39
CA LYS A 74 14.90 -9.18 11.47
C LYS A 74 16.19 -9.85 11.02
N THR A 75 16.61 -10.91 11.70
CA THR A 75 17.79 -11.67 11.30
C THR A 75 17.49 -12.49 10.04
N PRO A 76 18.47 -12.70 9.14
CA PRO A 76 18.33 -13.63 8.04
C PRO A 76 17.89 -15.02 8.53
N ASP A 77 16.91 -15.61 7.85
CA ASP A 77 16.45 -16.98 8.08
C ASP A 77 16.92 -17.86 6.92
N PHE A 78 17.63 -18.92 7.25
CA PHE A 78 18.17 -19.91 6.32
C PHE A 78 17.48 -21.27 6.47
N SER A 79 16.45 -21.34 7.31
CA SER A 79 15.79 -22.58 7.64
C SER A 79 14.77 -22.99 6.58
N THR A 80 14.63 -24.29 6.42
CA THR A 80 13.53 -24.91 5.69
C THR A 80 12.91 -25.91 6.65
N ARG A 81 11.65 -25.67 7.04
CA ARG A 81 10.97 -26.59 7.95
C ARG A 81 10.60 -27.87 7.20
N LYS A 82 10.52 -28.98 7.94
CA LYS A 82 9.95 -30.22 7.42
C LYS A 82 8.42 -30.14 7.42
N ILE A 83 7.80 -30.54 6.32
CA ILE A 83 6.36 -30.65 6.16
C ILE A 83 6.03 -32.14 6.17
N ASN A 84 4.98 -32.55 6.89
CA ASN A 84 4.62 -33.97 7.01
C ASN A 84 3.39 -34.34 6.17
N SER A 85 2.48 -33.39 5.91
CA SER A 85 1.29 -33.62 5.09
C SER A 85 0.96 -32.41 4.21
N ILE A 86 0.09 -32.62 3.21
CA ILE A 86 -0.30 -31.55 2.27
C ILE A 86 -1.09 -30.43 2.97
N GLU A 87 -1.83 -30.76 4.02
CA GLU A 87 -2.62 -29.82 4.83
C GLU A 87 -1.74 -28.90 5.69
N GLU A 88 -0.48 -29.30 5.95
CA GLU A 88 0.49 -28.48 6.66
C GLU A 88 1.18 -27.45 5.74
N VAL A 89 1.02 -27.54 4.40
CA VAL A 89 1.67 -26.60 3.48
C VAL A 89 1.03 -25.22 3.63
N THR A 90 1.88 -24.19 3.74
CA THR A 90 1.47 -22.80 3.89
C THR A 90 1.95 -21.94 2.73
N PHE A 91 1.42 -20.72 2.67
CA PHE A 91 1.89 -19.69 1.77
C PHE A 91 3.41 -19.49 1.80
N ASP A 92 4.01 -19.36 2.99
CA ASP A 92 5.44 -19.03 3.11
C ASP A 92 6.32 -20.20 2.60
N ASP A 93 5.83 -21.45 2.63
CA ASP A 93 6.57 -22.60 2.09
C ASP A 93 6.72 -22.53 0.56
N LEU A 94 5.76 -21.93 -0.13
CA LEU A 94 5.81 -21.77 -1.59
C LEU A 94 6.96 -20.87 -2.04
N PHE A 95 7.39 -19.94 -1.18
CA PHE A 95 8.44 -18.97 -1.49
C PHE A 95 9.78 -19.26 -0.78
N ASN A 96 9.87 -20.35 -0.02
CA ASN A 96 11.11 -20.77 0.63
C ASN A 96 12.07 -21.43 -0.37
N LEU A 97 13.31 -20.94 -0.46
CA LEU A 97 14.31 -21.41 -1.42
C LEU A 97 14.72 -22.90 -1.23
N GLY A 98 14.50 -23.47 -0.05
CA GLY A 98 14.77 -24.88 0.22
C GLY A 98 13.65 -25.84 -0.20
N ASN A 99 12.49 -25.31 -0.61
CA ASN A 99 11.41 -26.10 -1.19
C ASN A 99 11.51 -26.04 -2.72
N LYS A 100 11.44 -27.20 -3.37
CA LYS A 100 11.43 -27.27 -4.83
C LYS A 100 10.01 -27.16 -5.35
N VAL A 101 9.69 -26.05 -6.00
CA VAL A 101 8.38 -25.78 -6.60
C VAL A 101 8.46 -25.99 -8.11
N SER A 102 7.44 -26.63 -8.67
CA SER A 102 7.27 -26.81 -10.10
C SER A 102 5.84 -26.48 -10.52
N ILE A 103 5.70 -25.73 -11.62
CA ILE A 103 4.40 -25.39 -12.21
C ILE A 103 4.40 -25.89 -13.65
N ASN A 104 3.45 -26.77 -13.97
CA ASN A 104 3.25 -27.30 -15.30
C ASN A 104 1.86 -26.91 -15.80
N VAL A 105 1.80 -26.36 -17.00
CA VAL A 105 0.56 -25.86 -17.59
C VAL A 105 0.27 -26.64 -18.86
N GLU A 106 -0.96 -27.11 -19.03
CA GLU A 106 -1.46 -27.66 -20.28
C GLU A 106 -2.32 -26.62 -20.99
N VAL A 107 -2.04 -26.36 -22.27
CA VAL A 107 -2.77 -25.37 -23.07
C VAL A 107 -3.04 -25.93 -24.48
N SER A 108 -4.28 -25.81 -24.92
CA SER A 108 -4.71 -26.16 -26.27
C SER A 108 -4.20 -25.18 -27.33
N ASP A 109 -4.03 -25.67 -28.57
CA ASP A 109 -3.56 -24.86 -29.70
C ASP A 109 -4.49 -23.67 -29.99
N GLU A 110 -5.80 -23.81 -29.76
CA GLU A 110 -6.76 -22.71 -29.89
C GLU A 110 -6.44 -21.57 -28.91
N GLN A 111 -6.18 -21.89 -27.64
CA GLN A 111 -5.86 -20.89 -26.63
C GLN A 111 -4.45 -20.30 -26.84
N LEU A 112 -3.49 -21.08 -27.36
CA LEU A 112 -2.18 -20.57 -27.77
C LEU A 112 -2.27 -19.58 -28.95
N MET A 113 -3.13 -19.85 -29.93
CA MET A 113 -3.41 -18.90 -31.02
C MET A 113 -4.04 -17.60 -30.50
N LEU A 114 -4.96 -17.69 -29.53
CA LEU A 114 -5.54 -16.50 -28.90
C LEU A 114 -4.50 -15.71 -28.10
N LEU A 115 -3.59 -16.37 -27.37
CA LEU A 115 -2.47 -15.71 -26.70
C LEU A 115 -1.54 -14.99 -27.69
N GLN A 116 -1.29 -15.58 -28.86
CA GLN A 116 -0.54 -14.95 -29.94
C GLN A 116 -1.29 -13.75 -30.53
N GLN A 117 -2.61 -13.85 -30.72
CA GLN A 117 -3.44 -12.72 -31.16
C GLN A 117 -3.41 -11.57 -30.15
N ASP A 118 -3.46 -11.87 -28.86
CA ASP A 118 -3.33 -10.88 -27.77
C ASP A 118 -1.96 -10.20 -27.76
N PHE A 119 -0.92 -10.85 -28.28
CA PHE A 119 0.40 -10.24 -28.50
C PHE A 119 0.39 -9.32 -29.73
N GLU A 120 -0.14 -9.80 -30.85
CA GLU A 120 -0.14 -9.09 -32.14
C GLU A 120 -1.00 -7.84 -32.17
N THR A 121 -2.06 -7.78 -31.36
CA THR A 121 -2.88 -6.57 -31.23
C THR A 121 -2.08 -5.35 -30.76
N GLY A 122 -0.84 -5.54 -30.26
CA GLY A 122 0.11 -4.47 -29.91
C GLY A 122 -0.26 -3.72 -28.63
N TYR A 123 -1.53 -3.77 -28.24
CA TYR A 123 -1.99 -3.39 -26.91
C TYR A 123 -1.58 -4.47 -25.92
N LYS A 124 -1.25 -4.03 -24.70
CA LYS A 124 -0.89 -4.93 -23.60
C LYS A 124 -2.13 -5.63 -23.07
N SER A 125 -2.78 -6.44 -23.92
CA SER A 125 -3.93 -7.24 -23.57
C SER A 125 -3.63 -7.96 -22.25
N GLU A 126 -4.45 -7.66 -21.26
CA GLU A 126 -4.45 -8.30 -19.96
C GLU A 126 -5.54 -9.39 -19.88
N ILE A 127 -6.11 -9.78 -21.03
CA ILE A 127 -7.07 -10.88 -21.14
C ILE A 127 -6.37 -12.19 -20.74
N TYR A 128 -7.02 -12.98 -19.89
CA TYR A 128 -6.58 -14.34 -19.56
C TYR A 128 -7.15 -15.34 -20.57
N ARG A 129 -6.32 -16.19 -21.15
CA ARG A 129 -6.75 -17.36 -21.92
C ARG A 129 -6.87 -18.58 -21.03
N ILE A 130 -7.52 -19.63 -21.51
CA ILE A 130 -7.76 -20.82 -20.71
C ILE A 130 -6.52 -21.72 -20.78
N ALA A 131 -5.87 -21.93 -19.64
CA ALA A 131 -5.04 -23.11 -19.44
C ALA A 131 -5.97 -24.26 -19.04
N ASP A 132 -5.97 -25.31 -19.86
CA ASP A 132 -6.82 -26.49 -19.67
C ASP A 132 -6.58 -27.11 -18.30
N LYS A 133 -5.30 -27.21 -17.90
CA LYS A 133 -4.88 -27.73 -16.60
C LYS A 133 -3.61 -27.05 -16.09
N VAL A 134 -3.53 -26.84 -14.78
CA VAL A 134 -2.31 -26.41 -14.08
C VAL A 134 -2.02 -27.38 -12.95
N ASP A 135 -0.84 -27.99 -12.99
CA ASP A 135 -0.31 -28.83 -11.93
C ASP A 135 0.81 -28.09 -11.20
N ILE A 136 0.64 -27.90 -9.89
CA ILE A 136 1.66 -27.32 -9.01
C ILE A 136 2.18 -28.42 -8.09
N THR A 137 3.50 -28.56 -8.00
CA THR A 137 4.13 -29.48 -7.06
C THR A 137 5.11 -28.76 -6.15
N LEU A 138 5.20 -29.23 -4.90
CA LEU A 138 6.19 -28.79 -3.91
C LEU A 138 6.89 -30.02 -3.35
N VAL A 139 8.21 -30.07 -3.45
CA VAL A 139 9.05 -31.12 -2.87
C VAL A 139 9.80 -30.57 -1.65
N ASN A 140 9.62 -31.21 -0.51
CA ASN A 140 10.23 -30.85 0.77
C ASN A 140 10.75 -32.13 1.46
N TYR A 141 12.05 -32.20 1.76
CA TYR A 141 12.67 -33.37 2.42
C TYR A 141 12.30 -34.74 1.82
N GLY A 142 12.12 -34.81 0.50
CA GLY A 142 11.74 -36.03 -0.23
C GLY A 142 10.24 -36.33 -0.29
N ASN A 143 9.40 -35.58 0.43
CA ASN A 143 7.96 -35.61 0.27
C ASN A 143 7.56 -34.74 -0.92
N THR A 144 6.61 -35.21 -1.74
CA THR A 144 6.01 -34.44 -2.84
C THR A 144 4.55 -34.17 -2.55
N TYR A 145 4.18 -32.90 -2.61
CA TYR A 145 2.80 -32.42 -2.51
C TYR A 145 2.37 -31.88 -3.87
N SER A 146 1.16 -32.21 -4.31
CA SER A 146 0.68 -31.85 -5.64
C SER A 146 -0.75 -31.32 -5.58
N TRP A 147 -1.01 -30.27 -6.37
CA TRP A 147 -2.33 -29.69 -6.59
C TRP A 147 -2.58 -29.61 -8.09
N SER A 148 -3.82 -29.90 -8.50
CA SER A 148 -4.27 -29.83 -9.88
C SER A 148 -5.46 -28.90 -9.97
N PHE A 149 -5.42 -27.98 -10.93
CA PHE A 149 -6.47 -27.02 -11.19
C PHE A 149 -6.87 -27.08 -12.66
N ASP A 150 -8.14 -27.33 -12.93
CA ASP A 150 -8.69 -27.22 -14.27
C ASP A 150 -9.10 -25.77 -14.55
N GLN A 151 -8.99 -25.35 -15.81
CA GLN A 151 -9.43 -24.03 -16.28
C GLN A 151 -8.84 -22.88 -15.45
N VAL A 152 -7.54 -22.69 -15.54
CA VAL A 152 -6.83 -21.56 -14.90
C VAL A 152 -6.62 -20.47 -15.96
N GLY A 153 -6.77 -19.21 -15.60
CA GLY A 153 -6.44 -18.12 -16.51
C GLY A 153 -4.93 -18.05 -16.73
N ILE A 154 -4.46 -17.98 -17.98
CA ILE A 154 -3.07 -17.75 -18.35
C ILE A 154 -2.96 -16.55 -19.29
N ARG A 155 -1.98 -15.67 -19.06
CA ARG A 155 -1.63 -14.61 -20.02
C ARG A 155 -0.16 -14.27 -19.99
N GLN A 156 0.33 -13.67 -21.07
CA GLN A 156 1.65 -13.07 -21.09
C GLN A 156 1.73 -11.85 -20.18
N LYS A 157 2.91 -11.59 -19.63
CA LYS A 157 3.21 -10.46 -18.74
C LYS A 157 4.34 -9.61 -19.29
N GLY A 158 4.28 -8.33 -18.97
CA GLY A 158 5.42 -7.42 -19.09
C GLY A 158 5.33 -6.49 -20.28
N ASN A 159 6.16 -5.44 -20.25
CA ASN A 159 6.23 -4.45 -21.32
C ASN A 159 7.24 -4.85 -22.39
N THR A 160 8.46 -5.15 -21.96
CA THR A 160 9.58 -5.43 -22.86
C THR A 160 9.87 -6.93 -22.95
N SER A 161 9.24 -7.75 -22.11
CA SER A 161 9.50 -9.20 -21.97
C SER A 161 8.50 -10.08 -22.71
N ARG A 162 7.53 -9.49 -23.42
CA ARG A 162 6.61 -10.23 -24.29
C ARG A 162 7.26 -10.43 -25.65
N GLU A 163 7.15 -11.64 -26.17
CA GLU A 163 7.57 -12.05 -27.51
C GLU A 163 6.45 -12.85 -28.19
N ASN A 164 6.62 -13.18 -29.47
CA ASN A 164 5.71 -14.11 -30.15
C ASN A 164 5.70 -15.45 -29.41
N ILE A 165 4.52 -15.89 -28.97
CA ILE A 165 4.35 -17.09 -28.14
C ILE A 165 4.00 -18.33 -28.96
N PHE A 166 3.29 -18.19 -30.08
CA PHE A 166 2.85 -19.33 -30.88
C PHE A 166 3.07 -19.05 -32.36
N VAL A 167 4.09 -19.69 -32.94
CA VAL A 167 4.53 -19.47 -34.32
C VAL A 167 4.71 -20.82 -34.99
N ASP A 168 4.22 -20.95 -36.23
CA ASP A 168 4.33 -22.18 -37.03
C ASP A 168 3.84 -23.45 -36.28
N GLY A 169 2.77 -23.31 -35.49
CA GLY A 169 2.15 -24.40 -34.73
C GLY A 169 2.96 -24.87 -33.52
N LYS A 170 3.90 -24.06 -33.03
CA LYS A 170 4.77 -24.37 -31.89
C LYS A 170 4.87 -23.20 -30.93
N ILE A 171 5.05 -23.52 -29.65
CA ILE A 171 5.43 -22.50 -28.67
C ILE A 171 6.81 -21.96 -29.02
N ASN A 172 6.93 -20.64 -29.06
CA ASN A 172 8.11 -19.90 -29.46
C ASN A 172 8.50 -18.88 -28.37
N GLY A 173 9.80 -18.72 -28.14
CA GLY A 173 10.36 -17.67 -27.29
C GLY A 173 10.13 -17.82 -25.78
N LEU A 174 10.91 -17.05 -25.02
CA LEU A 174 10.82 -16.97 -23.57
C LEU A 174 9.92 -15.80 -23.17
N ASN A 175 8.87 -16.10 -22.39
CA ASN A 175 7.85 -15.14 -22.00
C ASN A 175 7.62 -15.15 -20.50
N HIS A 176 7.28 -13.99 -19.93
CA HIS A 176 6.72 -13.94 -18.58
C HIS A 176 5.23 -14.28 -18.65
N PHE A 177 4.72 -14.94 -17.62
CA PHE A 177 3.31 -15.32 -17.53
C PHE A 177 2.68 -14.84 -16.23
N LYS A 178 1.35 -14.76 -16.25
CA LYS A 178 0.52 -14.72 -15.05
C LYS A 178 -0.49 -15.85 -15.12
N LEU A 179 -0.73 -16.46 -13.98
CA LEU A 179 -1.83 -17.40 -13.76
C LEU A 179 -2.88 -16.75 -12.84
N SER A 180 -4.16 -16.93 -13.13
CA SER A 180 -5.28 -16.55 -12.26
C SER A 180 -6.13 -17.77 -11.94
N PHE A 181 -6.25 -18.10 -10.66
CA PHE A 181 -7.11 -19.19 -10.20
C PHE A 181 -8.57 -18.76 -10.15
N ASP A 182 -8.86 -17.48 -10.03
CA ASP A 182 -10.20 -16.91 -9.86
C ASP A 182 -10.88 -16.41 -11.14
N GLU A 183 -10.27 -16.60 -12.32
CA GLU A 183 -10.85 -16.13 -13.60
C GLU A 183 -12.16 -16.86 -13.94
N THR A 184 -13.22 -16.07 -14.19
CA THR A 184 -14.59 -16.52 -14.43
C THR A 184 -14.90 -16.82 -15.90
N PHE A 185 -14.11 -16.24 -16.82
CA PHE A 185 -14.29 -16.39 -18.27
C PHE A 185 -15.68 -16.02 -18.80
N ASP A 186 -16.36 -15.03 -18.19
CA ASP A 186 -17.79 -14.73 -18.42
C ASP A 186 -18.06 -13.46 -19.24
N ASP A 187 -17.02 -12.82 -19.78
CA ASP A 187 -17.14 -11.72 -20.74
C ASP A 187 -17.32 -12.23 -22.18
N PRO A 188 -18.52 -12.09 -22.78
CA PRO A 188 -18.77 -12.61 -24.13
C PRO A 188 -18.00 -11.87 -25.22
N GLU A 189 -17.61 -10.61 -25.00
CA GLU A 189 -16.80 -9.86 -25.97
C GLU A 189 -15.35 -10.38 -26.01
N MET A 190 -14.84 -10.85 -24.88
CA MET A 190 -13.44 -11.28 -24.73
C MET A 190 -13.24 -12.77 -25.02
N TYR A 191 -14.21 -13.59 -24.63
CA TYR A 191 -14.12 -15.04 -24.67
C TYR A 191 -14.92 -15.67 -25.81
N GLY A 192 -15.87 -14.96 -26.41
CA GLY A 192 -16.65 -15.45 -27.54
C GLY A 192 -17.25 -16.83 -27.27
N ASN A 193 -16.88 -17.83 -28.08
CA ASN A 193 -17.36 -19.21 -27.91
C ASN A 193 -16.87 -19.90 -26.63
N ALA A 194 -15.76 -19.43 -26.04
CA ALA A 194 -15.24 -19.94 -24.77
C ALA A 194 -15.84 -19.22 -23.56
N CYS A 195 -16.75 -18.26 -23.76
CA CYS A 195 -17.44 -17.56 -22.69
C CYS A 195 -18.27 -18.55 -21.85
N VAL A 196 -18.08 -18.51 -20.53
CA VAL A 196 -18.84 -19.31 -19.58
C VAL A 196 -20.12 -18.56 -19.22
N ASP A 197 -21.26 -19.17 -19.53
CA ASP A 197 -22.55 -18.71 -19.04
C ASP A 197 -22.80 -19.26 -17.62
N TRP A 198 -22.83 -18.35 -16.65
CA TRP A 198 -23.11 -18.66 -15.25
C TRP A 198 -24.60 -18.54 -14.90
N THR A 199 -25.49 -18.31 -15.87
CA THR A 199 -26.93 -18.19 -15.62
C THR A 199 -27.47 -19.48 -14.98
N ASN A 200 -28.10 -19.35 -13.81
CA ASN A 200 -28.57 -20.47 -12.96
C ASN A 200 -27.43 -21.32 -12.34
N ARG A 201 -26.21 -20.81 -12.32
CA ARG A 201 -25.00 -21.42 -11.72
C ARG A 201 -24.27 -20.43 -10.82
N GLU A 202 -25.01 -19.53 -10.17
CA GLU A 202 -24.46 -18.45 -9.37
C GLU A 202 -23.60 -18.97 -8.20
N ASP A 203 -23.99 -20.08 -7.57
CA ASP A 203 -23.19 -20.72 -6.50
C ASP A 203 -21.83 -21.21 -7.03
N GLU A 204 -21.78 -21.74 -8.25
CA GLU A 204 -20.52 -22.16 -8.88
C GLU A 204 -19.65 -20.97 -9.26
N LYS A 205 -20.26 -19.86 -9.71
CA LYS A 205 -19.56 -18.61 -10.00
C LYS A 205 -18.90 -18.05 -8.74
N ILE A 206 -19.62 -18.03 -7.62
CA ILE A 206 -19.08 -17.58 -6.32
C ILE A 206 -17.87 -18.44 -5.93
N LEU A 207 -17.98 -19.77 -6.07
CA LEU A 207 -16.85 -20.67 -5.81
C LEU A 207 -15.66 -20.43 -6.75
N ARG A 208 -15.91 -20.03 -8.00
CA ARG A 208 -14.85 -19.66 -8.95
C ARG A 208 -14.18 -18.35 -8.55
N GLU A 209 -14.95 -17.32 -8.24
CA GLU A 209 -14.46 -15.99 -7.83
C GLU A 209 -13.66 -16.04 -6.51
N ASP A 210 -13.98 -16.99 -5.63
CA ASP A 210 -13.28 -17.22 -4.36
C ASP A 210 -12.17 -18.29 -4.47
N ARG A 211 -11.92 -18.88 -5.65
CA ARG A 211 -10.91 -19.94 -5.81
C ARG A 211 -9.49 -19.39 -5.62
N ASP A 212 -8.80 -19.88 -4.59
CA ASP A 212 -7.41 -19.53 -4.30
C ASP A 212 -6.50 -20.77 -4.19
N PHE A 213 -5.19 -20.52 -4.24
CA PHE A 213 -4.16 -21.51 -3.93
C PHE A 213 -3.30 -20.99 -2.77
N LEU A 214 -3.40 -21.60 -1.60
CA LEU A 214 -2.67 -21.16 -0.39
C LEU A 214 -2.89 -19.67 -0.07
N GLY A 215 -4.10 -19.15 -0.34
CA GLY A 215 -4.43 -17.73 -0.17
C GLY A 215 -4.00 -16.81 -1.31
N LEU A 216 -3.47 -17.36 -2.41
CA LEU A 216 -3.14 -16.63 -3.63
C LEU A 216 -4.26 -16.75 -4.66
N SER A 217 -4.72 -15.62 -5.20
CA SER A 217 -5.66 -15.63 -6.32
C SER A 217 -4.99 -15.97 -7.66
N GLY A 218 -3.66 -16.01 -7.70
CA GLY A 218 -2.87 -16.27 -8.89
C GLY A 218 -1.37 -16.26 -8.59
N VAL A 219 -0.55 -16.41 -9.62
CA VAL A 219 0.92 -16.28 -9.52
C VAL A 219 1.49 -15.58 -10.75
N ASP A 220 2.54 -14.79 -10.55
CA ASP A 220 3.33 -14.17 -11.60
C ASP A 220 4.61 -15.02 -11.81
N ILE A 221 4.92 -15.41 -13.05
CA ILE A 221 6.06 -16.27 -13.37
C ILE A 221 6.96 -15.52 -14.35
N LYS A 222 8.21 -15.26 -13.96
CA LYS A 222 9.18 -14.54 -14.80
C LYS A 222 10.38 -15.42 -15.13
N TRP A 223 10.62 -15.66 -16.41
CA TRP A 223 11.91 -16.18 -16.86
C TRP A 223 13.04 -15.18 -16.56
N ASN A 224 14.27 -15.68 -16.44
CA ASN A 224 15.47 -14.90 -16.08
C ASN A 224 15.95 -13.96 -17.20
N LYS A 225 15.11 -13.01 -17.61
CA LYS A 225 15.39 -12.06 -18.69
C LYS A 225 16.61 -11.19 -18.42
N ASN A 226 16.88 -10.93 -17.15
CA ASN A 226 17.94 -10.02 -16.73
C ASN A 226 19.30 -10.69 -16.60
N TYR A 227 19.35 -11.99 -16.88
CA TYR A 227 20.55 -12.82 -16.89
C TYR A 227 21.27 -12.75 -15.52
N ASP A 228 20.48 -12.76 -14.45
CA ASP A 228 21.01 -12.90 -13.10
C ASP A 228 21.46 -14.35 -12.90
N SER A 229 22.76 -14.62 -13.03
CA SER A 229 23.34 -15.94 -12.81
C SER A 229 23.14 -16.46 -11.39
N THR A 230 22.80 -15.60 -10.43
CA THR A 230 22.49 -16.06 -9.07
C THR A 230 21.04 -16.50 -8.93
N HIS A 231 20.15 -16.06 -9.83
CA HIS A 231 18.69 -16.19 -9.78
C HIS A 231 17.99 -15.61 -8.53
N ILE A 232 18.73 -15.10 -7.53
CA ILE A 232 18.19 -14.75 -6.23
C ILE A 232 18.32 -13.27 -5.89
N LYS A 233 18.87 -12.40 -6.75
CA LYS A 233 19.03 -10.98 -6.40
C LYS A 233 17.70 -10.28 -6.13
N GLU A 234 16.70 -10.49 -6.98
CA GLU A 234 15.37 -9.91 -6.77
C GLU A 234 14.66 -10.51 -5.54
N ILE A 235 14.90 -11.79 -5.25
CA ILE A 235 14.43 -12.46 -4.02
C ILE A 235 15.07 -11.82 -2.80
N TYR A 236 16.38 -11.59 -2.85
CA TYR A 236 17.13 -10.94 -1.78
C TYR A 236 16.66 -9.50 -1.53
N ALA A 237 16.23 -8.78 -2.57
CA ALA A 237 15.65 -7.45 -2.43
C ALA A 237 14.34 -7.51 -1.64
N SER A 238 13.46 -8.48 -1.93
CA SER A 238 12.24 -8.73 -1.15
C SER A 238 12.57 -9.01 0.32
N TYR A 239 13.50 -9.93 0.60
CA TYR A 239 13.90 -10.23 1.98
C TYR A 239 14.46 -9.02 2.74
N LEU A 240 15.20 -8.13 2.07
CA LEU A 240 15.71 -6.90 2.68
C LEU A 240 14.60 -5.91 3.08
N TYR A 241 13.52 -5.80 2.29
CA TYR A 241 12.36 -5.01 2.68
C TYR A 241 11.65 -5.63 3.89
N ASP A 242 11.41 -6.96 3.88
CA ASP A 242 10.76 -7.65 4.99
C ASP A 242 11.57 -7.55 6.30
N ALA A 243 12.90 -7.58 6.20
CA ALA A 243 13.80 -7.41 7.33
C ALA A 243 13.63 -6.06 8.06
N CYS A 244 13.19 -5.04 7.31
CA CYS A 244 12.85 -3.70 7.80
C CYS A 244 11.37 -3.55 8.18
N ASN A 245 10.59 -4.63 8.20
CA ASN A 245 9.12 -4.63 8.40
C ASN A 245 8.36 -3.80 7.36
N LEU A 246 8.88 -3.74 6.13
CA LEU A 246 8.20 -3.13 5.00
C LEU A 246 7.39 -4.20 4.26
N MET A 247 6.26 -3.78 3.69
CA MET A 247 5.44 -4.64 2.84
C MET A 247 6.19 -4.88 1.54
N THR A 248 6.19 -6.13 1.08
CA THR A 248 6.81 -6.51 -0.18
C THR A 248 6.17 -7.79 -0.70
N PRO A 249 5.94 -7.93 -2.01
CA PRO A 249 5.49 -9.20 -2.56
C PRO A 249 6.48 -10.31 -2.21
N SER A 250 5.96 -11.48 -1.85
CA SER A 250 6.82 -12.65 -1.68
C SER A 250 7.37 -13.10 -3.03
N VAL A 251 8.66 -13.41 -3.07
CA VAL A 251 9.38 -13.81 -4.28
C VAL A 251 10.16 -15.08 -3.98
N GLY A 252 10.09 -16.04 -4.91
CA GLY A 252 10.72 -17.35 -4.80
C GLY A 252 11.16 -17.87 -6.17
N LEU A 253 11.43 -19.16 -6.25
CA LEU A 253 11.83 -19.84 -7.48
C LEU A 253 10.84 -20.95 -7.82
N THR A 254 10.70 -21.24 -9.11
CA THR A 254 9.94 -22.39 -9.61
C THR A 254 10.53 -22.87 -10.93
N THR A 255 10.46 -24.17 -11.19
CA THR A 255 10.57 -24.64 -12.58
C THR A 255 9.23 -24.44 -13.28
N PHE A 256 9.24 -24.08 -14.57
CA PHE A 256 8.01 -23.81 -15.32
C PHE A 256 8.01 -24.51 -16.67
N SER A 257 6.90 -25.15 -17.03
CA SER A 257 6.72 -25.74 -18.36
C SER A 257 5.32 -25.54 -18.90
N ILE A 258 5.21 -25.50 -20.24
CA ILE A 258 3.93 -25.50 -20.95
C ILE A 258 3.89 -26.71 -21.88
N LYS A 259 2.86 -27.54 -21.72
CA LYS A 259 2.53 -28.63 -22.63
C LYS A 259 1.48 -28.17 -23.63
N GLN A 260 1.88 -28.15 -24.89
CA GLN A 260 0.99 -27.92 -26.03
C GLN A 260 0.18 -29.19 -26.29
N LEU A 261 -1.14 -29.11 -26.17
CA LEU A 261 -2.00 -30.29 -26.30
C LEU A 261 -2.12 -30.80 -27.75
N GLY A 262 -2.09 -29.93 -28.76
CA GLY A 262 -2.31 -30.32 -30.16
C GLY A 262 -1.25 -31.26 -30.73
N ASN A 263 -0.01 -31.20 -30.22
CA ASN A 263 1.08 -32.08 -30.61
C ASN A 263 1.69 -32.88 -29.44
N ASN A 264 1.12 -32.75 -28.23
CA ASN A 264 1.59 -33.37 -27.00
C ASN A 264 3.07 -33.07 -26.66
N GLN A 265 3.59 -31.92 -27.09
CA GLN A 265 4.95 -31.48 -26.83
C GLN A 265 5.01 -30.61 -25.56
N THR A 266 6.00 -30.85 -24.70
CA THR A 266 6.29 -30.01 -23.54
C THR A 266 7.46 -29.08 -23.84
N TYR A 267 7.27 -27.80 -23.51
CA TYR A 267 8.26 -26.74 -23.62
C TYR A 267 8.69 -26.33 -22.21
N ASP A 268 9.96 -26.58 -21.90
CA ASP A 268 10.56 -26.24 -20.61
C ASP A 268 11.09 -24.80 -20.67
N PHE A 269 10.65 -23.95 -19.74
CA PHE A 269 11.12 -22.58 -19.57
C PHE A 269 12.25 -22.50 -18.53
N GLY A 270 12.65 -23.64 -17.97
CA GLY A 270 13.70 -23.78 -16.96
C GLY A 270 13.32 -23.12 -15.64
N LEU A 271 14.33 -22.58 -14.97
CA LEU A 271 14.15 -21.90 -13.70
C LEU A 271 13.62 -20.47 -13.89
N CYS A 272 12.45 -20.24 -13.33
CA CYS A 272 11.77 -18.94 -13.30
C CYS A 272 11.69 -18.39 -11.88
N THR A 273 11.57 -17.08 -11.77
CA THR A 273 11.21 -16.40 -10.53
C THR A 273 9.69 -16.44 -10.35
N LEU A 274 9.25 -16.94 -9.20
CA LEU A 274 7.86 -17.00 -8.78
C LEU A 274 7.53 -15.76 -7.95
N PHE A 275 6.50 -15.03 -8.34
CA PHE A 275 6.02 -13.85 -7.63
C PHE A 275 4.62 -14.06 -7.13
N GLU A 276 4.40 -13.63 -5.91
CA GLU A 276 3.09 -13.22 -5.48
C GLU A 276 2.57 -12.07 -6.37
N PRO A 277 1.34 -12.16 -6.88
CA PRO A 277 0.72 -11.06 -7.60
C PRO A 277 0.47 -9.85 -6.69
N THR A 278 0.73 -8.64 -7.20
CA THR A 278 0.38 -7.37 -6.55
C THR A 278 -1.13 -7.09 -6.66
N SER A 279 -1.94 -7.96 -6.06
CA SER A 279 -3.41 -7.92 -6.08
C SER A 279 -3.98 -7.64 -4.68
N LYS A 280 -5.30 -7.75 -4.56
CA LYS A 280 -6.02 -7.70 -3.28
C LYS A 280 -5.52 -8.73 -2.26
N SER A 281 -5.10 -9.91 -2.74
CA SER A 281 -4.59 -10.99 -1.87
C SER A 281 -3.30 -10.60 -1.13
N PHE A 282 -2.42 -9.84 -1.79
CA PHE A 282 -1.21 -9.27 -1.20
C PHE A 282 -1.50 -8.37 -0.02
N ILE A 283 -2.32 -7.33 -0.23
CA ILE A 283 -2.68 -6.40 0.84
C ILE A 283 -3.41 -7.13 1.98
N LYS A 284 -4.30 -8.07 1.67
CA LYS A 284 -5.00 -8.90 2.68
C LYS A 284 -4.02 -9.68 3.57
N ARG A 285 -2.91 -10.18 3.04
CA ARG A 285 -1.94 -10.94 3.84
C ARG A 285 -0.99 -10.01 4.60
N GLU A 286 -0.44 -8.99 3.94
CA GLU A 286 0.54 -8.09 4.57
C GLU A 286 -0.04 -7.32 5.75
N LEU A 287 -1.32 -6.90 5.66
CA LEU A 287 -2.00 -6.25 6.78
C LEU A 287 -2.15 -7.17 8.00
N LYS A 288 -2.19 -8.50 7.82
CA LYS A 288 -2.21 -9.46 8.94
C LYS A 288 -0.85 -9.65 9.61
N LYS A 289 0.26 -9.33 8.92
CA LYS A 289 1.63 -9.56 9.41
C LYS A 289 2.17 -8.42 10.29
N GLY A 290 1.55 -7.22 10.29
CA GLY A 290 2.11 -6.03 10.95
C GLY A 290 1.20 -5.37 12.00
N PRO A 291 1.71 -4.35 12.74
CA PRO A 291 0.95 -3.58 13.73
C PRO A 291 -0.07 -2.62 13.09
N TYR A 292 -0.30 -2.75 11.78
CA TYR A 292 -1.10 -1.83 10.97
C TYR A 292 -2.62 -2.10 11.08
N VAL A 293 -3.02 -3.09 11.89
CA VAL A 293 -4.42 -3.47 12.13
C VAL A 293 -4.65 -3.63 13.63
N ASN A 294 -5.65 -2.91 14.16
CA ASN A 294 -6.16 -3.16 15.50
C ASN A 294 -6.88 -4.51 15.50
N THR A 295 -6.34 -5.47 16.24
CA THR A 295 -6.74 -6.87 16.22
C THR A 295 -7.96 -7.13 17.11
N SER A 296 -9.08 -7.54 16.52
CA SER A 296 -9.97 -8.47 17.20
C SER A 296 -10.76 -9.37 16.24
N VAL A 297 -11.28 -8.89 15.10
CA VAL A 297 -11.93 -9.78 14.12
C VAL A 297 -11.90 -9.19 12.71
N TRP A 298 -11.37 -9.92 11.71
CA TRP A 298 -11.42 -9.46 10.29
C TRP A 298 -12.87 -9.32 9.79
N LYS A 299 -13.81 -10.10 10.36
CA LYS A 299 -15.26 -9.98 10.13
C LYS A 299 -15.84 -8.67 10.70
N GLU A 300 -15.07 -7.92 11.48
CA GLU A 300 -15.43 -6.58 11.97
C GLU A 300 -14.79 -5.46 11.12
N GLU A 301 -13.71 -5.75 10.37
CA GLU A 301 -13.25 -4.91 9.25
C GLU A 301 -14.15 -5.01 8.00
N ASN A 302 -15.38 -5.51 8.18
CA ASN A 302 -16.43 -5.65 7.17
C ASN A 302 -17.01 -4.33 6.65
N ASN A 303 -16.56 -3.17 7.14
CA ASN A 303 -17.16 -1.89 6.75
C ASN A 303 -16.16 -0.96 6.09
N GLY A 304 -16.15 -0.87 4.76
CA GLY A 304 -15.91 0.36 4.00
C GLY A 304 -14.60 0.50 3.21
N THR A 305 -14.64 1.34 2.19
CA THR A 305 -13.55 2.21 1.77
C THR A 305 -13.60 3.48 2.65
N PHE A 306 -12.56 4.31 2.70
CA PHE A 306 -12.72 5.64 3.31
C PHE A 306 -13.77 6.43 2.51
N GLY A 307 -14.95 6.66 3.09
CA GLY A 307 -16.02 7.46 2.47
C GLY A 307 -17.11 6.70 1.69
N VAL A 308 -17.08 5.37 1.60
CA VAL A 308 -18.18 4.58 1.00
C VAL A 308 -18.61 3.47 1.97
N PRO A 309 -19.77 3.60 2.62
CA PRO A 309 -20.38 2.50 3.40
C PRO A 309 -20.46 1.23 2.54
N ASP A 310 -20.17 0.07 3.15
CA ASP A 310 -20.35 -1.26 2.53
C ASP A 310 -19.40 -1.67 1.38
N SER A 311 -18.39 -0.87 1.03
CA SER A 311 -17.29 -1.28 0.11
C SER A 311 -16.12 -1.91 0.87
N LYS A 312 -15.27 -2.74 0.23
CA LYS A 312 -14.21 -3.50 0.93
C LYS A 312 -12.81 -2.97 0.54
N TYR A 313 -11.90 -2.90 1.52
CA TYR A 313 -10.45 -2.60 1.40
C TYR A 313 -10.09 -1.11 1.20
N GLY A 314 -8.94 -0.69 1.76
CA GLY A 314 -8.36 0.65 1.51
C GLY A 314 -7.94 0.84 0.04
N ASP A 315 -7.64 2.07 -0.35
CA ASP A 315 -7.32 2.37 -1.75
C ASP A 315 -5.93 1.86 -2.11
N TYR A 316 -5.88 1.00 -3.13
CA TYR A 316 -4.66 0.41 -3.63
C TYR A 316 -4.46 0.73 -5.10
N TYR A 317 -3.33 1.36 -5.41
CA TYR A 317 -2.98 1.80 -6.75
C TYR A 317 -1.64 1.21 -7.18
N LYS A 318 -1.57 0.69 -8.40
CA LYS A 318 -0.32 0.31 -9.06
C LYS A 318 0.16 1.46 -9.94
N ALA A 319 1.40 1.91 -9.73
CA ALA A 319 2.03 2.91 -10.60
C ALA A 319 2.45 2.27 -11.93
N SER A 320 2.18 2.97 -13.02
CA SER A 320 2.46 2.49 -14.37
C SER A 320 2.92 3.65 -15.28
N TYR A 321 3.42 3.30 -16.47
CA TYR A 321 3.71 4.27 -17.53
C TYR A 321 2.49 4.70 -18.35
N GLY A 322 1.29 4.33 -17.90
CA GLY A 322 0.04 4.69 -18.51
C GLY A 322 -0.12 6.20 -18.69
N VAL A 323 -0.80 6.60 -19.76
CA VAL A 323 -1.12 8.01 -20.05
C VAL A 323 -2.61 8.30 -19.95
N GLY A 324 -3.42 7.30 -19.60
CA GLY A 324 -4.85 7.29 -19.86
C GLY A 324 -5.14 6.66 -21.23
N SER A 325 -5.85 7.37 -22.10
CA SER A 325 -6.06 6.99 -23.51
C SER A 325 -4.88 7.41 -24.41
N GLY A 326 -4.22 6.46 -25.09
CA GLY A 326 -3.15 6.73 -26.07
C GLY A 326 -1.74 6.21 -25.70
N PHE A 327 -0.71 6.72 -26.39
CA PHE A 327 0.69 6.26 -26.29
C PHE A 327 1.52 6.95 -25.18
N TYR A 328 2.51 6.22 -24.66
CA TYR A 328 3.42 6.53 -23.53
C TYR A 328 3.91 7.98 -23.41
N GLY A 329 3.85 8.51 -22.18
CA GLY A 329 4.39 9.83 -21.82
C GLY A 329 3.86 10.41 -20.50
N ASN A 330 4.76 10.57 -19.52
CA ASN A 330 4.64 11.19 -18.18
C ASN A 330 4.51 10.25 -16.95
N GLY A 331 4.00 9.02 -17.07
CA GLY A 331 3.99 8.01 -15.99
C GLY A 331 3.39 8.47 -14.64
N ALA A 332 3.51 7.62 -13.63
CA ALA A 332 3.15 7.93 -12.25
C ALA A 332 4.34 8.57 -11.52
N ASP A 333 4.49 9.89 -11.63
CA ASP A 333 5.62 10.65 -11.08
C ASP A 333 5.33 11.33 -9.73
N LEU A 334 4.17 11.04 -9.14
CA LEU A 334 3.59 11.70 -7.96
C LEU A 334 3.32 13.21 -8.13
N SER A 335 3.32 13.74 -9.35
CA SER A 335 2.89 15.11 -9.64
C SER A 335 1.37 15.21 -9.77
N SER A 336 0.80 16.39 -9.53
CA SER A 336 -0.64 16.62 -9.74
C SER A 336 -1.06 16.33 -11.18
N GLY A 337 -0.17 16.56 -12.16
CA GLY A 337 -0.40 16.26 -13.57
C GLY A 337 -0.46 14.76 -13.90
N SER A 338 0.07 13.90 -13.03
CA SER A 338 -0.06 12.44 -13.14
C SER A 338 -1.42 11.91 -12.68
N THR A 339 -2.26 12.75 -12.07
CA THR A 339 -3.61 12.41 -11.58
C THR A 339 -4.74 13.20 -12.26
N MET A 340 -4.45 13.92 -13.35
CA MET A 340 -5.44 14.69 -14.11
C MET A 340 -6.05 13.89 -15.26
N GLY A 341 -7.29 14.23 -15.63
CA GLY A 341 -7.98 13.60 -16.76
C GLY A 341 -8.26 12.12 -16.49
N ASP A 342 -7.92 11.28 -17.47
CA ASP A 342 -8.07 9.83 -17.49
C ASP A 342 -6.79 9.10 -17.02
N LYS A 343 -5.94 9.73 -16.21
CA LYS A 343 -4.69 9.11 -15.74
C LYS A 343 -4.84 8.25 -14.49
N VAL A 344 -6.02 8.22 -13.89
CA VAL A 344 -6.35 7.39 -12.74
C VAL A 344 -7.62 6.61 -13.06
N GLY A 345 -7.64 5.33 -12.73
CA GLY A 345 -8.86 4.53 -12.87
C GLY A 345 -8.57 3.05 -12.91
N VAL A 346 -9.55 2.28 -13.38
CA VAL A 346 -9.44 0.84 -13.58
C VAL A 346 -9.00 0.61 -15.02
N GLY A 347 -7.81 0.02 -15.21
CA GLY A 347 -7.33 -0.34 -16.54
C GLY A 347 -8.30 -1.32 -17.21
N ASN A 348 -8.36 -1.31 -18.54
CA ASN A 348 -9.19 -2.28 -19.25
C ASN A 348 -8.36 -3.49 -19.69
N ILE A 349 -9.02 -4.65 -19.72
CA ILE A 349 -8.37 -5.91 -20.07
C ILE A 349 -7.91 -5.96 -21.53
N SER A 350 -8.52 -5.20 -22.43
CA SER A 350 -8.04 -5.09 -23.82
C SER A 350 -6.73 -4.29 -23.95
N GLY A 351 -6.30 -3.59 -22.91
CA GLY A 351 -5.07 -2.79 -22.90
C GLY A 351 -5.16 -1.47 -23.68
N SER A 352 -6.37 -1.08 -24.12
CA SER A 352 -6.63 0.20 -24.81
C SER A 352 -6.73 1.39 -23.85
N TYR A 353 -6.92 1.13 -22.55
CA TYR A 353 -6.86 2.11 -21.48
C TYR A 353 -5.92 1.62 -20.37
N ILE A 354 -4.79 2.33 -20.21
CA ILE A 354 -3.78 2.05 -19.19
C ILE A 354 -3.57 3.34 -18.39
N PRO A 355 -4.14 3.47 -17.19
CA PRO A 355 -3.95 4.65 -16.35
C PRO A 355 -2.54 4.70 -15.75
N ALA A 356 -2.04 5.91 -15.46
CA ALA A 356 -0.77 6.09 -14.74
C ALA A 356 -0.85 5.48 -13.33
N TYR A 357 -1.99 5.66 -12.66
CA TYR A 357 -2.32 4.96 -11.41
C TYR A 357 -3.49 4.03 -11.66
N GLU A 358 -3.19 2.75 -11.74
CA GLU A 358 -4.18 1.71 -11.93
C GLU A 358 -4.75 1.30 -10.58
N ARG A 359 -6.04 1.56 -10.39
CA ARG A 359 -6.77 1.20 -9.19
C ARG A 359 -6.99 -0.32 -9.17
N LYS A 360 -6.57 -0.95 -8.07
CA LYS A 360 -6.58 -2.42 -7.88
C LYS A 360 -7.58 -2.89 -6.81
N THR A 361 -8.18 -1.97 -6.06
CA THR A 361 -9.31 -2.20 -5.14
C THR A 361 -10.44 -1.25 -5.50
N ASN A 362 -11.69 -1.52 -5.09
CA ASN A 362 -12.83 -0.63 -5.39
C ASN A 362 -13.01 -0.40 -6.92
N THR A 363 -12.84 -1.45 -7.72
CA THR A 363 -12.81 -1.37 -9.20
C THR A 363 -14.21 -1.27 -9.83
N ASP A 364 -15.23 -1.68 -9.08
CA ASP A 364 -16.63 -1.84 -9.45
C ASP A 364 -17.52 -0.65 -9.05
N VAL A 365 -16.97 0.34 -8.33
CA VAL A 365 -17.70 1.52 -7.85
C VAL A 365 -17.19 2.82 -8.45
N ALA A 366 -18.10 3.81 -8.57
CA ALA A 366 -17.72 5.18 -8.89
C ALA A 366 -16.90 5.76 -7.73
N TYR A 367 -15.67 6.20 -8.02
CA TYR A 367 -14.70 6.59 -6.99
C TYR A 367 -13.90 7.81 -7.46
N ASP A 368 -13.70 8.78 -6.57
CA ASP A 368 -13.12 10.09 -6.92
C ASP A 368 -11.59 10.17 -6.76
N ASP A 369 -10.96 9.13 -6.22
CA ASP A 369 -9.52 9.02 -5.96
C ASP A 369 -8.96 10.22 -5.15
N ALA A 370 -9.76 10.78 -4.22
CA ALA A 370 -9.43 12.00 -3.48
C ALA A 370 -8.12 11.90 -2.68
N LEU A 371 -7.83 10.74 -2.06
CA LEU A 371 -6.60 10.54 -1.28
C LEU A 371 -5.35 10.61 -2.17
N LEU A 372 -5.39 9.94 -3.32
CA LEU A 372 -4.31 10.00 -4.32
C LEU A 372 -4.12 11.43 -4.84
N LYS A 373 -5.20 12.12 -5.19
CA LYS A 373 -5.15 13.53 -5.63
C LYS A 373 -4.64 14.46 -4.54
N GLY A 374 -4.99 14.20 -3.28
CA GLY A 374 -4.49 14.92 -2.10
C GLY A 374 -2.98 14.74 -1.93
N LEU A 375 -2.49 13.50 -2.05
CA LEU A 375 -1.07 13.16 -2.01
C LEU A 375 -0.29 13.88 -3.12
N THR A 376 -0.71 13.75 -4.38
CA THR A 376 0.02 14.35 -5.51
C THR A 376 -0.01 15.89 -5.47
N LYS A 377 -1.08 16.49 -4.95
CA LYS A 377 -1.16 17.94 -4.66
C LYS A 377 -0.17 18.34 -3.56
N ALA A 378 -0.14 17.64 -2.44
CA ALA A 378 0.78 17.91 -1.34
C ALA A 378 2.25 17.83 -1.81
N ILE A 379 2.60 16.83 -2.62
CA ILE A 379 3.94 16.69 -3.20
C ILE A 379 4.22 17.81 -4.20
N SER A 380 3.25 18.19 -5.04
CA SER A 380 3.45 19.18 -6.10
C SER A 380 3.64 20.60 -5.57
N SER A 381 2.77 21.05 -4.67
CA SER A 381 2.73 22.45 -4.22
C SER A 381 2.80 22.64 -2.70
N GLY A 382 2.67 21.57 -1.91
CA GLY A 382 2.69 21.64 -0.45
C GLY A 382 4.10 21.72 0.16
N THR A 383 4.12 21.86 1.48
CA THR A 383 5.31 21.81 2.36
C THR A 383 5.61 20.39 2.83
N TYR A 384 6.74 20.19 3.53
CA TYR A 384 7.02 18.94 4.24
C TYR A 384 5.85 18.50 5.13
N ASP A 385 5.29 19.41 5.94
CA ASP A 385 4.16 19.11 6.82
C ASP A 385 2.89 18.73 6.04
N SER A 386 2.68 19.35 4.88
CA SER A 386 1.56 19.00 4.01
C SER A 386 1.69 17.55 3.50
N ILE A 387 2.92 17.12 3.17
CA ILE A 387 3.20 15.74 2.76
C ILE A 387 3.04 14.80 3.95
N ASN A 388 3.57 15.15 5.13
CA ASN A 388 3.51 14.32 6.35
C ASN A 388 2.07 14.04 6.83
N LYS A 389 1.11 14.91 6.49
CA LYS A 389 -0.32 14.70 6.77
C LYS A 389 -0.95 13.60 5.94
N VAL A 390 -0.44 13.35 4.73
CA VAL A 390 -1.08 12.45 3.73
C VAL A 390 -0.20 11.26 3.34
N LEU A 391 1.06 11.22 3.76
CA LEU A 391 2.01 10.15 3.47
C LEU A 391 2.70 9.72 4.77
N ASP A 392 2.91 8.42 4.93
CA ASP A 392 3.77 7.91 5.99
C ASP A 392 5.25 8.14 5.63
N LEU A 393 5.79 9.26 6.12
CA LEU A 393 7.17 9.65 5.85
C LEU A 393 8.21 8.78 6.56
N LYS A 394 7.85 8.10 7.66
CA LYS A 394 8.76 7.14 8.31
C LYS A 394 8.87 5.89 7.43
N TYR A 395 7.74 5.35 6.99
CA TYR A 395 7.71 4.21 6.07
C TYR A 395 8.48 4.53 4.77
N PHE A 396 8.19 5.68 4.15
CA PHE A 396 8.90 6.13 2.96
C PHE A 396 10.42 6.25 3.19
N ALA A 397 10.87 6.84 4.30
CA ALA A 397 12.28 6.96 4.62
C ALA A 397 13.00 5.61 4.76
N ILE A 398 12.34 4.62 5.37
CA ILE A 398 12.88 3.26 5.55
C ILE A 398 12.93 2.54 4.19
N THR A 399 11.87 2.64 3.39
CA THR A 399 11.83 2.10 2.01
C THR A 399 12.98 2.64 1.18
N GLU A 400 13.21 3.96 1.21
CA GLU A 400 14.28 4.58 0.45
C GLU A 400 15.68 4.19 0.96
N ALA A 401 15.83 3.89 2.25
CA ALA A 401 17.08 3.37 2.80
C ALA A 401 17.39 1.96 2.24
N CYS A 402 16.37 1.12 2.07
CA CYS A 402 16.50 -0.16 1.37
C CYS A 402 16.81 0.06 -0.13
N ASN A 403 16.05 0.92 -0.82
CA ASN A 403 16.25 1.26 -2.23
C ASN A 403 17.68 1.76 -2.51
N TYR A 404 18.28 2.50 -1.58
CA TYR A 404 19.67 2.92 -1.72
C TYR A 404 20.62 1.73 -1.91
N PHE A 405 20.49 0.68 -1.09
CA PHE A 405 21.35 -0.51 -1.19
C PHE A 405 20.89 -1.51 -2.26
N ILE A 406 19.60 -1.61 -2.56
CA ILE A 406 19.10 -2.43 -3.66
C ILE A 406 19.53 -1.83 -5.00
N GLY A 407 19.52 -0.50 -5.08
CA GLY A 407 19.93 0.32 -6.21
C GLY A 407 19.23 -0.07 -7.50
N ASN A 408 17.90 -0.05 -7.48
CA ASN A 408 17.09 -0.23 -8.67
C ASN A 408 17.02 1.09 -9.46
N PRO A 409 17.57 1.18 -10.68
CA PRO A 409 17.51 2.40 -11.48
C PRO A 409 16.08 2.78 -11.91
N ASP A 410 15.10 1.89 -11.75
CA ASP A 410 13.68 2.13 -12.02
C ASP A 410 12.85 2.47 -10.76
N ASP A 411 13.47 2.58 -9.57
CA ASP A 411 12.76 2.97 -8.36
C ASP A 411 12.16 4.40 -8.44
N LEU A 412 11.34 4.76 -7.45
CA LEU A 412 10.66 6.06 -7.39
C LEU A 412 11.62 7.27 -7.46
N LYS A 413 12.85 7.14 -6.97
CA LYS A 413 13.83 8.23 -7.03
C LYS A 413 14.23 8.51 -8.47
N ASN A 414 14.41 7.44 -9.23
CA ASN A 414 15.05 7.45 -10.52
C ASN A 414 14.06 7.43 -11.69
N ASN A 415 12.82 6.96 -11.47
CA ASN A 415 11.81 6.80 -12.52
C ASN A 415 10.36 6.96 -12.02
N HIS A 416 9.38 6.67 -12.86
CA HIS A 416 7.94 6.95 -12.66
C HIS A 416 7.08 5.67 -12.56
N ASN A 417 7.66 4.55 -12.14
CA ASN A 417 7.03 3.23 -12.09
C ASN A 417 7.64 2.36 -10.97
N ASN A 418 7.27 1.09 -10.92
CA ASN A 418 7.84 0.08 -10.01
C ASN A 418 7.56 0.34 -8.52
N TYR A 419 6.39 0.94 -8.25
CA TYR A 419 5.83 1.02 -6.91
C TYR A 419 4.31 0.88 -6.95
N THR A 420 3.73 0.58 -5.79
CA THR A 420 2.30 0.72 -5.53
C THR A 420 2.07 1.69 -4.37
N ILE A 421 0.85 2.20 -4.26
CA ILE A 421 0.43 3.05 -3.15
C ILE A 421 -0.75 2.39 -2.48
N TYR A 422 -0.64 2.16 -1.18
CA TYR A 422 -1.77 1.76 -0.35
C TYR A 422 -2.10 2.88 0.63
N PHE A 423 -3.35 3.35 0.62
CA PHE A 423 -3.84 4.30 1.59
C PHE A 423 -4.47 3.57 2.78
N ARG A 424 -3.89 3.78 3.96
CA ARG A 424 -4.36 3.16 5.19
C ARG A 424 -5.74 3.66 5.56
N ARG A 425 -6.58 2.74 6.04
CA ARG A 425 -7.92 3.09 6.52
C ARG A 425 -7.91 3.85 7.85
N THR A 426 -6.91 3.61 8.69
CA THR A 426 -6.83 4.17 10.04
C THR A 426 -6.63 5.67 10.06
N ASP A 427 -5.82 6.20 9.13
CA ASP A 427 -5.42 7.62 9.11
C ASP A 427 -5.43 8.25 7.72
N GLY A 428 -5.78 7.50 6.67
CA GLY A 428 -5.78 7.99 5.29
C GLY A 428 -4.39 8.25 4.71
N LYS A 429 -3.30 7.88 5.41
CA LYS A 429 -1.94 8.10 4.91
C LYS A 429 -1.55 7.04 3.89
N GLY A 430 -0.91 7.50 2.81
CA GLY A 430 -0.31 6.63 1.81
C GLY A 430 0.95 5.93 2.33
N MET A 431 1.11 4.67 1.94
CA MET A 431 2.36 3.92 2.02
C MET A 431 2.81 3.59 0.60
N ILE A 432 4.05 3.98 0.26
CA ILE A 432 4.67 3.69 -1.04
C ILE A 432 5.42 2.37 -0.92
N ILE A 433 4.97 1.36 -1.66
CA ILE A 433 5.46 -0.01 -1.59
C ILE A 433 6.26 -0.29 -2.87
N PRO A 434 7.56 -0.61 -2.80
CA PRO A 434 8.38 -0.90 -3.97
C PRO A 434 8.01 -2.27 -4.55
N ILE A 435 8.02 -2.39 -5.87
CA ILE A 435 7.77 -3.64 -6.60
C ILE A 435 8.72 -3.75 -7.79
N ASP A 436 8.82 -4.93 -8.41
CA ASP A 436 9.58 -5.13 -9.67
C ASP A 436 11.05 -4.68 -9.54
N ASN A 437 11.79 -5.39 -8.69
CA ASN A 437 13.20 -5.11 -8.37
C ASN A 437 14.15 -5.98 -9.20
N ASP A 438 13.81 -6.15 -10.46
CA ASP A 438 14.49 -7.04 -11.39
C ASP A 438 15.86 -6.48 -11.84
N ARG A 439 16.09 -5.17 -11.63
CA ARG A 439 17.35 -4.43 -11.82
C ARG A 439 18.05 -4.06 -10.51
N CYS A 440 18.18 -5.00 -9.59
CA CYS A 440 18.82 -4.78 -8.29
C CYS A 440 20.26 -5.31 -8.22
N PHE A 441 21.01 -4.85 -7.20
CA PHE A 441 22.33 -5.37 -6.83
C PHE A 441 23.30 -5.52 -8.02
N GLY A 442 23.32 -4.48 -8.86
CA GLY A 442 24.25 -4.36 -9.98
C GLY A 442 23.92 -5.26 -11.18
N ILE A 443 22.66 -5.66 -11.34
CA ILE A 443 22.15 -6.16 -12.61
C ILE A 443 22.13 -4.99 -13.61
N THR A 444 22.85 -5.13 -14.73
CA THR A 444 23.06 -4.08 -15.76
C THR A 444 22.59 -4.49 -17.15
N LYS A 445 22.26 -5.79 -17.37
CA LYS A 445 21.76 -6.31 -18.65
C LYS A 445 20.63 -5.43 -19.22
N ASP A 446 20.56 -5.21 -20.52
CA ASP A 446 19.57 -4.35 -21.24
C ASP A 446 19.47 -2.88 -20.84
N TRP A 447 19.66 -2.52 -19.57
CA TRP A 447 19.44 -1.19 -19.04
C TRP A 447 20.32 -0.89 -17.82
N ASN A 448 21.22 0.07 -18.00
CA ASN A 448 22.17 0.56 -16.99
C ASN A 448 22.35 2.08 -17.18
N PRO A 449 21.35 2.89 -16.82
CA PRO A 449 21.28 4.29 -17.22
C PRO A 449 22.34 5.17 -16.53
N ASP A 450 22.81 4.79 -15.33
CA ASP A 450 23.92 5.50 -14.68
C ASP A 450 25.29 5.06 -15.21
N GLY A 451 25.37 3.93 -15.92
CA GLY A 451 26.60 3.37 -16.47
C GLY A 451 27.42 2.54 -15.47
N HIS A 452 27.12 2.63 -14.18
CA HIS A 452 27.91 2.03 -13.10
C HIS A 452 27.11 1.03 -12.26
N GLY A 453 25.95 0.58 -12.78
CA GLY A 453 25.09 -0.39 -12.12
C GLY A 453 24.63 0.12 -10.76
N MET A 454 24.37 1.42 -10.61
CA MET A 454 23.95 2.10 -9.38
C MET A 454 24.97 2.13 -8.23
N THR A 455 26.20 1.66 -8.45
CA THR A 455 27.25 1.61 -7.41
C THR A 455 27.82 2.98 -7.04
N GLU A 456 27.77 3.95 -7.96
CA GLU A 456 28.31 5.30 -7.77
C GLU A 456 27.27 6.32 -7.28
N VAL A 457 26.00 5.92 -7.19
CA VAL A 457 24.92 6.79 -6.70
C VAL A 457 25.03 6.91 -5.17
N GLY A 458 25.47 8.10 -4.72
CA GLY A 458 25.61 8.42 -3.30
C GLY A 458 24.30 8.58 -2.53
N VAL A 459 24.39 8.46 -1.20
CA VAL A 459 23.27 8.49 -0.23
C VAL A 459 22.34 9.69 -0.46
N PHE A 460 22.90 10.89 -0.62
CA PHE A 460 22.13 12.11 -0.88
C PHE A 460 22.29 12.62 -2.32
N SER A 461 22.56 11.72 -3.29
CA SER A 461 22.70 12.13 -4.69
C SER A 461 21.46 12.86 -5.18
N GLN A 462 21.67 14.08 -5.70
CA GLN A 462 20.66 14.88 -6.38
C GLN A 462 20.57 14.59 -7.89
N LYS A 463 21.39 13.66 -8.39
CA LYS A 463 21.34 13.18 -9.77
C LYS A 463 20.61 11.83 -9.78
N PRO A 464 19.47 11.71 -10.46
CA PRO A 464 18.81 10.42 -10.65
C PRO A 464 19.56 9.63 -11.75
N ALA A 465 19.37 8.32 -11.78
CA ALA A 465 20.03 7.44 -12.74
C ALA A 465 19.52 7.60 -14.17
N ALA A 466 18.20 7.72 -14.34
CA ALA A 466 17.53 7.61 -15.65
C ALA A 466 16.85 8.90 -16.14
N LYS A 467 16.94 10.01 -15.40
CA LYS A 467 16.16 11.24 -15.64
C LYS A 467 17.00 12.50 -15.52
N ASP A 468 16.41 13.62 -15.95
CA ASP A 468 17.03 14.93 -15.83
C ASP A 468 16.85 15.55 -14.42
N SER A 469 15.87 15.07 -13.65
CA SER A 469 15.56 15.65 -12.35
C SER A 469 15.00 14.62 -11.37
N VAL A 470 15.44 14.69 -10.12
CA VAL A 470 14.93 13.82 -9.04
C VAL A 470 13.46 14.12 -8.74
N ASN A 471 12.73 13.08 -8.33
CA ASN A 471 11.36 13.16 -7.85
C ASN A 471 11.15 14.29 -6.82
N LYS A 472 10.01 15.01 -6.91
CA LYS A 472 9.68 16.13 -6.00
C LYS A 472 9.55 15.68 -4.55
N LEU A 473 9.09 14.45 -4.31
CA LEU A 473 9.00 13.88 -2.96
C LEU A 473 10.39 13.85 -2.30
N HIS A 474 11.39 13.26 -2.94
CA HIS A 474 12.78 13.25 -2.45
C HIS A 474 13.32 14.65 -2.21
N LYS A 475 13.12 15.59 -3.16
CA LYS A 475 13.56 16.99 -3.04
C LYS A 475 13.01 17.67 -1.77
N LYS A 476 11.75 17.42 -1.44
CA LYS A 476 11.07 18.03 -0.28
C LYS A 476 11.26 17.27 1.03
N THR A 477 11.86 16.08 0.99
CA THR A 477 12.03 15.20 2.16
C THR A 477 13.50 14.86 2.38
N ILE A 478 14.00 13.75 1.86
CA ILE A 478 15.36 13.21 2.08
C ILE A 478 16.45 14.18 1.63
N LEU A 479 16.24 14.91 0.53
CA LEU A 479 17.22 15.85 -0.03
C LEU A 479 17.04 17.29 0.46
N ALA A 480 16.05 17.56 1.32
CA ALA A 480 15.88 18.87 1.94
C ALA A 480 17.03 19.17 2.93
N THR A 481 17.08 20.39 3.46
CA THR A 481 18.15 20.82 4.39
C THR A 481 18.17 19.98 5.67
N SER A 482 17.05 19.94 6.41
CA SER A 482 16.84 19.07 7.58
C SER A 482 15.35 18.83 7.86
N ASN A 483 14.99 17.59 8.18
CA ASN A 483 13.67 17.16 8.66
C ASN A 483 13.77 15.72 9.22
N ASP A 484 12.72 15.24 9.87
CA ASP A 484 12.69 13.90 10.47
C ASP A 484 12.88 12.80 9.42
N CYS A 485 12.23 12.91 8.26
CA CYS A 485 12.35 11.92 7.17
C CYS A 485 13.80 11.69 6.74
N LYS A 486 14.59 12.76 6.62
CA LYS A 486 16.02 12.69 6.29
C LYS A 486 16.84 12.04 7.40
N ALA A 487 16.52 12.34 8.67
CA ALA A 487 17.18 11.73 9.82
C ALA A 487 16.88 10.23 9.93
N ILE A 488 15.62 9.83 9.75
CA ILE A 488 15.18 8.42 9.71
C ILE A 488 15.89 7.69 8.57
N TYR A 489 15.88 8.25 7.36
CA TYR A 489 16.56 7.67 6.19
C TYR A 489 18.04 7.40 6.47
N LEU A 490 18.79 8.41 6.94
CA LEU A 490 20.22 8.24 7.23
C LEU A 490 20.46 7.21 8.34
N THR A 491 19.62 7.21 9.37
CA THR A 491 19.71 6.24 10.48
C THR A 491 19.56 4.81 9.98
N TYR A 492 18.56 4.54 9.12
CA TYR A 492 18.37 3.22 8.53
C TYR A 492 19.45 2.85 7.50
N VAL A 493 19.96 3.81 6.71
CA VAL A 493 21.12 3.57 5.83
C VAL A 493 22.33 3.09 6.64
N LYS A 494 22.62 3.73 7.77
CA LYS A 494 23.71 3.30 8.67
C LYS A 494 23.44 1.94 9.32
N ALA A 495 22.20 1.69 9.77
CA ALA A 495 21.82 0.42 10.38
C ALA A 495 21.98 -0.75 9.39
N LEU A 496 21.49 -0.57 8.17
CA LEU A 496 21.65 -1.54 7.07
C LEU A 496 23.13 -1.76 6.73
N ASN A 497 23.95 -0.69 6.66
CA ASN A 497 25.37 -0.78 6.35
C ASN A 497 26.13 -1.77 7.27
N VAL A 498 25.81 -1.75 8.58
CA VAL A 498 26.44 -2.61 9.59
C VAL A 498 25.68 -3.92 9.83
N SER A 499 24.55 -4.13 9.16
CA SER A 499 23.72 -5.33 9.34
C SER A 499 24.33 -6.58 8.68
N SER A 500 23.91 -7.75 9.17
CA SER A 500 24.26 -9.04 8.54
C SER A 500 23.70 -9.16 7.12
N TRP A 501 22.60 -8.49 6.80
CA TRP A 501 22.01 -8.51 5.46
C TRP A 501 22.90 -7.91 4.37
N LEU A 502 23.85 -7.04 4.68
CA LEU A 502 24.76 -6.47 3.67
C LEU A 502 26.16 -7.08 3.76
N THR A 503 26.19 -8.42 3.75
CA THR A 503 27.39 -9.26 3.77
C THR A 503 27.33 -10.31 2.66
N ASN A 504 28.49 -10.64 2.08
CA ASN A 504 28.55 -11.68 1.04
C ASN A 504 28.20 -13.06 1.59
N GLU A 505 28.51 -13.31 2.86
CA GLU A 505 28.25 -14.56 3.57
C GLU A 505 26.74 -14.86 3.66
N THR A 506 25.92 -13.85 3.97
CA THR A 506 24.47 -14.00 4.04
C THR A 506 23.87 -14.28 2.67
N PHE A 507 24.27 -13.50 1.65
CA PHE A 507 23.82 -13.74 0.27
C PHE A 507 24.24 -15.12 -0.24
N LYS A 508 25.50 -15.51 -0.02
CA LYS A 508 26.02 -16.82 -0.39
C LYS A 508 25.26 -17.96 0.29
N SER A 509 24.89 -17.81 1.56
CA SER A 509 24.14 -18.86 2.28
C SER A 509 22.76 -19.12 1.65
N LEU A 510 22.04 -18.07 1.25
CA LEU A 510 20.77 -18.23 0.52
C LEU A 510 20.98 -18.75 -0.90
N TYR A 511 22.05 -18.32 -1.59
CA TYR A 511 22.43 -18.85 -2.89
C TYR A 511 22.71 -20.35 -2.82
N ASP A 512 23.46 -20.81 -1.81
CA ASP A 512 23.82 -22.22 -1.64
C ASP A 512 22.56 -23.08 -1.42
N ILE A 513 21.57 -22.57 -0.68
CA ILE A 513 20.25 -23.22 -0.53
C ILE A 513 19.55 -23.32 -1.88
N ALA A 514 19.42 -22.20 -2.60
CA ALA A 514 18.78 -22.18 -3.92
C ALA A 514 19.48 -23.11 -4.92
N TYR A 515 20.82 -23.12 -4.93
CA TYR A 515 21.64 -23.96 -5.78
C TYR A 515 21.46 -25.44 -5.45
N ALA A 516 21.42 -25.81 -4.17
CA ALA A 516 21.17 -27.19 -3.76
C ALA A 516 19.78 -27.68 -4.21
N THR A 517 18.77 -26.81 -4.20
CA THR A 517 17.40 -27.13 -4.60
C THR A 517 17.20 -27.15 -6.12
N TYR A 518 17.78 -26.19 -6.84
CA TYR A 518 17.46 -25.88 -8.25
C TYR A 518 18.67 -25.90 -9.21
N GLY A 519 19.91 -26.09 -8.74
CA GLY A 519 21.11 -25.94 -9.56
C GLY A 519 21.15 -26.82 -10.81
N ASN A 520 20.47 -27.97 -10.79
CA ASN A 520 20.35 -28.88 -11.94
C ASN A 520 19.24 -28.50 -12.94
N ASN A 521 18.47 -27.44 -12.69
CA ASN A 521 17.29 -27.03 -13.46
C ASN A 521 17.47 -25.67 -14.16
N SER A 522 18.69 -25.11 -14.19
CA SER A 522 18.93 -23.76 -14.70
C SER A 522 19.12 -23.69 -16.23
N THR A 523 19.24 -24.83 -16.89
CA THR A 523 19.41 -24.91 -18.34
C THR A 523 18.06 -25.01 -19.07
N VAL A 524 17.74 -24.04 -19.93
CA VAL A 524 16.52 -24.09 -20.75
C VAL A 524 16.80 -24.87 -22.04
N THR A 525 16.54 -26.17 -22.01
CA THR A 525 16.86 -27.04 -23.16
C THR A 525 16.00 -26.75 -24.39
N SER A 526 14.78 -26.21 -24.21
CA SER A 526 13.80 -26.01 -25.30
C SER A 526 14.08 -24.78 -26.18
N PHE A 527 14.83 -23.80 -25.69
CA PHE A 527 15.05 -22.53 -26.40
C PHE A 527 16.52 -22.22 -26.68
N GLY A 528 17.45 -23.10 -26.29
CA GLY A 528 18.89 -22.94 -26.57
C GLY A 528 19.63 -21.96 -25.66
N ASP A 529 18.92 -21.30 -24.73
CA ASP A 529 19.50 -20.40 -23.73
C ASP A 529 19.69 -21.15 -22.39
N GLY A 530 20.95 -21.38 -22.00
CA GLY A 530 21.29 -21.88 -20.67
C GLY A 530 21.74 -20.74 -19.78
N PHE A 531 21.10 -20.56 -18.61
CA PHE A 531 21.57 -19.63 -17.59
C PHE A 531 22.21 -20.44 -16.48
N GLU A 532 23.53 -20.43 -16.40
CA GLU A 532 24.24 -21.16 -15.35
C GLU A 532 24.09 -20.45 -14.01
N PHE A 533 23.83 -21.24 -12.96
CA PHE A 533 24.00 -20.74 -11.59
C PHE A 533 25.46 -20.37 -11.35
N SER A 534 25.73 -19.11 -11.04
CA SER A 534 27.07 -18.65 -10.71
C SER A 534 27.05 -17.42 -9.81
N LEU A 535 28.01 -17.38 -8.88
CA LEU A 535 28.31 -16.20 -8.07
C LEU A 535 29.24 -15.21 -8.79
N ASP A 536 29.84 -15.63 -9.90
CA ASP A 536 30.77 -14.80 -10.66
C ASP A 536 30.03 -13.76 -11.50
N SER A 537 30.78 -12.72 -11.87
CA SER A 537 30.31 -11.67 -12.77
C SER A 537 30.12 -12.25 -14.17
N THR A 538 28.88 -12.49 -14.56
CA THR A 538 28.50 -12.93 -15.90
C THR A 538 27.63 -11.87 -16.58
N TYR A 539 27.65 -11.85 -17.92
CA TYR A 539 26.77 -11.00 -18.74
C TYR A 539 26.84 -9.48 -18.45
N GLY A 540 27.95 -9.00 -17.86
CA GLY A 540 28.15 -7.60 -17.47
C GLY A 540 27.53 -7.20 -16.13
N ASN A 541 26.88 -8.14 -15.43
CA ASN A 541 26.31 -7.93 -14.10
C ASN A 541 27.41 -7.99 -13.03
N PHE A 542 27.31 -7.15 -11.99
CA PHE A 542 28.22 -7.19 -10.86
C PHE A 542 28.02 -8.44 -10.01
N THR A 543 29.08 -8.93 -9.36
CA THR A 543 28.91 -9.84 -8.22
C THR A 543 28.21 -9.10 -7.07
N PHE A 544 27.46 -9.82 -6.23
CA PHE A 544 26.82 -9.21 -5.07
C PHE A 544 27.85 -8.55 -4.14
N ASN A 545 28.97 -9.24 -3.89
CA ASN A 545 30.05 -8.74 -3.04
C ASN A 545 30.64 -7.42 -3.55
N ASP A 546 31.01 -7.35 -4.83
CA ASP A 546 31.61 -6.14 -5.40
C ASP A 546 30.63 -4.97 -5.35
N TYR A 547 29.36 -5.24 -5.68
CA TYR A 547 28.31 -4.24 -5.63
C TYR A 547 28.12 -3.68 -4.21
N ILE A 548 27.92 -4.55 -3.21
CA ILE A 548 27.64 -4.12 -1.83
C ILE A 548 28.86 -3.42 -1.22
N ASN A 549 30.09 -3.89 -1.46
CA ASN A 549 31.29 -3.22 -0.96
C ASN A 549 31.41 -1.79 -1.50
N LYS A 550 31.13 -1.57 -2.79
CA LYS A 550 31.12 -0.22 -3.37
C LYS A 550 30.05 0.66 -2.73
N LYS A 551 28.82 0.15 -2.55
CA LYS A 551 27.74 0.90 -1.90
C LYS A 551 28.06 1.24 -0.45
N LYS A 552 28.59 0.30 0.32
CA LYS A 552 28.95 0.52 1.73
C LYS A 552 30.02 1.60 1.89
N ASN A 553 30.99 1.65 0.98
CA ASN A 553 32.05 2.66 0.99
C ASN A 553 31.54 4.10 0.74
N MET A 554 30.34 4.27 0.18
CA MET A 554 29.72 5.57 -0.03
C MET A 554 28.97 6.11 1.22
N VAL A 555 28.87 5.31 2.28
CA VAL A 555 28.17 5.71 3.52
C VAL A 555 29.15 6.32 4.51
N ASN A 556 28.96 7.60 4.83
CA ASN A 556 29.69 8.25 5.91
C ASN A 556 29.04 7.95 7.27
N MET A 557 29.61 7.01 8.02
CA MET A 557 29.12 6.61 9.34
C MET A 557 29.15 7.72 10.39
N ASN A 558 29.95 8.77 10.19
CA ASN A 558 30.03 9.94 11.08
C ASN A 558 29.10 11.08 10.68
N GLN A 559 28.37 10.96 9.57
CA GLN A 559 27.45 12.01 9.13
C GLN A 559 26.25 12.10 10.07
N THR A 560 25.93 13.30 10.55
CA THR A 560 24.75 13.57 11.36
C THR A 560 23.81 14.53 10.63
N ILE A 561 22.52 14.46 10.98
CA ILE A 561 21.53 15.48 10.61
C ILE A 561 21.35 16.38 11.83
N VAL A 562 21.44 17.69 11.67
CA VAL A 562 21.18 18.64 12.75
C VAL A 562 19.70 18.99 12.74
N ASN A 563 19.02 18.85 13.88
CA ASN A 563 17.64 19.33 14.01
C ASN A 563 17.65 20.84 14.21
N ASN A 564 17.28 21.61 13.18
CA ASN A 564 17.21 23.07 13.28
C ASN A 564 15.94 23.57 14.01
N ASN A 565 15.03 22.66 14.39
CA ASN A 565 13.75 22.96 15.05
C ASN A 565 13.70 22.55 16.53
N LYS A 566 14.81 22.09 17.12
CA LYS A 566 14.94 21.87 18.58
C LYS A 566 16.08 22.75 19.09
N PRO A 567 15.89 23.58 20.15
CA PRO A 567 17.02 24.24 20.78
C PRO A 567 17.98 23.18 21.31
N ASN A 568 19.25 23.26 20.90
CA ASN A 568 20.33 22.40 21.37
C ASN A 568 20.36 22.43 22.91
N SER A 569 20.08 21.30 23.56
CA SER A 569 20.48 21.10 24.95
C SER A 569 21.93 20.59 24.97
N GLY A 570 22.86 21.49 25.32
CA GLY A 570 24.15 21.13 25.90
C GLY A 570 25.37 21.26 24.98
N ASP A 571 26.00 22.44 24.99
CA ASP A 571 27.36 22.55 25.53
C ASP A 571 27.61 23.96 26.09
N THR A 572 28.30 24.04 27.23
CA THR A 572 28.25 25.11 28.24
C THR A 572 29.03 26.41 27.93
N ASN A 573 28.58 27.49 28.61
CA ASN A 573 29.24 28.76 28.98
C ASN A 573 29.00 30.01 28.13
N ASN A 574 27.96 30.80 28.47
CA ASN A 574 28.17 32.13 29.08
C ASN A 574 26.88 32.79 29.57
N ASN A 575 27.00 33.49 30.70
CA ASN A 575 25.98 34.29 31.38
C ASN A 575 25.24 35.27 30.46
N GLN A 576 23.90 35.20 30.43
CA GLN A 576 23.07 36.39 30.62
C GLN A 576 21.62 36.02 31.00
N THR A 577 21.21 36.52 32.16
CA THR A 577 19.85 36.58 32.70
C THR A 577 18.84 37.17 31.72
N SER A 578 17.74 36.45 31.47
CA SER A 578 16.39 37.02 31.48
C SER A 578 15.31 35.94 31.56
N SER A 579 14.22 36.31 32.20
CA SER A 579 13.15 35.51 32.80
C SER A 579 12.28 34.69 31.86
N SER A 580 12.04 33.44 32.29
CA SER A 580 10.83 32.61 32.21
C SER A 580 9.72 32.98 31.21
N GLU A 581 9.35 32.01 30.37
CA GLU A 581 7.98 31.50 30.30
C GLU A 581 7.96 30.09 29.67
N THR A 582 7.32 29.18 30.39
CA THR A 582 7.10 27.75 30.11
C THR A 582 6.19 27.52 28.90
N SER A 583 6.52 26.57 28.02
CA SER A 583 5.49 25.84 27.27
C SER A 583 5.88 24.38 26.99
N SER A 584 5.01 23.51 27.46
CA SER A 584 5.00 22.06 27.35
C SER A 584 4.56 21.61 25.95
N SER A 585 5.21 20.57 25.43
CA SER A 585 4.83 19.88 24.20
C SER A 585 3.59 19.01 24.44
N GLU A 586 2.42 19.44 23.96
CA GLU A 586 1.18 18.67 24.01
C GLU A 586 1.02 17.78 22.78
N SER A 587 0.51 16.57 23.00
CA SER A 587 0.08 15.59 22.02
C SER A 587 -0.97 16.16 21.05
N ASN A 588 -0.76 15.99 19.74
CA ASN A 588 -1.65 16.49 18.68
C ASN A 588 -2.91 15.64 18.43
N GLU A 589 -3.29 14.75 19.35
CA GLU A 589 -4.57 14.05 19.25
C GLU A 589 -5.72 15.07 19.40
N GLY A 590 -6.67 15.03 18.45
CA GLY A 590 -7.79 15.96 18.42
C GLY A 590 -7.46 17.35 17.85
N TYR A 591 -6.30 17.57 17.25
CA TYR A 591 -6.00 18.82 16.55
C TYR A 591 -6.57 18.80 15.11
N TYR A 592 -7.58 19.64 14.86
CA TYR A 592 -8.23 19.86 13.56
C TYR A 592 -7.70 21.09 12.81
N GLY A 593 -6.52 21.60 13.19
CA GLY A 593 -5.97 22.83 12.64
C GLY A 593 -6.59 24.09 13.26
N ASP A 594 -6.42 25.22 12.59
CA ASP A 594 -7.09 26.46 12.96
C ASP A 594 -8.58 26.34 12.60
N ILE A 595 -9.42 26.31 13.62
CA ILE A 595 -10.88 26.36 13.46
C ILE A 595 -11.38 27.74 13.90
N TYR A 596 -12.46 28.17 13.29
CA TYR A 596 -12.99 29.52 13.42
C TYR A 596 -14.46 29.47 13.79
N LEU A 597 -14.91 30.48 14.54
CA LEU A 597 -16.31 30.73 14.80
C LEU A 597 -16.86 31.68 13.74
N THR A 598 -17.96 31.31 13.10
CA THR A 598 -18.77 32.22 12.29
C THR A 598 -20.21 32.18 12.77
N GLY A 599 -21.03 33.11 12.33
CA GLY A 599 -22.40 33.19 12.81
C GLY A 599 -23.13 34.43 12.36
N LYS A 600 -24.38 34.54 12.81
CA LYS A 600 -25.20 35.73 12.56
C LYS A 600 -24.63 36.98 13.24
N PHE A 601 -23.86 36.82 14.31
CA PHE A 601 -23.16 37.91 15.00
C PHE A 601 -22.13 38.65 14.12
N ILE A 602 -21.77 38.07 12.97
CA ILE A 602 -20.96 38.70 11.92
C ILE A 602 -21.56 38.54 10.51
N GLU A 603 -22.89 38.43 10.40
CA GLU A 603 -23.60 38.31 9.12
C GLU A 603 -23.15 37.14 8.22
N TRP A 604 -22.82 35.98 8.80
CA TRP A 604 -22.48 34.75 8.05
C TRP A 604 -21.41 34.95 6.96
N ALA A 605 -20.28 35.55 7.32
CA ALA A 605 -19.17 35.73 6.40
C ALA A 605 -18.43 34.40 6.15
N THR A 606 -18.70 33.76 5.01
CA THR A 606 -17.86 32.67 4.47
C THR A 606 -16.43 33.22 4.32
N TYR A 607 -15.41 32.44 4.67
CA TYR A 607 -13.98 32.84 4.64
C TYR A 607 -13.50 33.83 5.73
N ASN A 608 -14.32 34.22 6.70
CA ASN A 608 -13.91 35.14 7.77
C ASN A 608 -13.15 34.45 8.93
N LYS A 609 -11.86 34.75 9.02
CA LYS A 609 -10.93 34.18 10.02
C LYS A 609 -10.75 35.01 11.29
N ASN A 610 -11.59 36.02 11.52
CA ASN A 610 -11.39 36.99 12.62
C ASN A 610 -11.73 36.43 14.01
N TYR A 611 -12.32 35.25 14.10
CA TYR A 611 -12.69 34.59 15.35
C TYR A 611 -12.06 33.19 15.43
N PRO A 612 -10.73 33.09 15.53
CA PRO A 612 -10.04 31.81 15.66
C PRO A 612 -10.23 31.24 17.05
N PHE A 613 -10.43 29.92 17.14
CA PHE A 613 -10.27 29.21 18.40
C PHE A 613 -8.79 29.10 18.73
N THR A 614 -8.47 29.23 20.02
CA THR A 614 -7.15 28.91 20.57
C THR A 614 -7.13 27.43 20.94
N TYR A 615 -6.23 26.67 20.33
CA TYR A 615 -5.97 25.29 20.73
C TYR A 615 -5.25 25.23 22.08
N LYS A 616 -5.68 24.31 22.96
CA LYS A 616 -5.19 24.13 24.34
C LYS A 616 -4.66 22.70 24.59
N GLY A 617 -4.41 21.93 23.54
CA GLY A 617 -3.97 20.54 23.64
C GLY A 617 -5.10 19.53 23.83
N ASN A 618 -4.83 18.24 23.56
CA ASN A 618 -5.73 17.11 23.83
C ASN A 618 -7.16 17.30 23.30
N GLY A 619 -7.27 17.79 22.07
CA GLY A 619 -8.53 18.09 21.40
C GLY A 619 -9.27 19.32 21.90
N VAL A 620 -8.74 20.06 22.88
CA VAL A 620 -9.42 21.22 23.48
C VAL A 620 -9.18 22.49 22.67
N TYR A 621 -10.25 23.19 22.34
CA TYR A 621 -10.25 24.48 21.68
C TYR A 621 -11.12 25.46 22.46
N THR A 622 -10.66 26.70 22.62
CA THR A 622 -11.43 27.75 23.29
C THR A 622 -11.50 29.03 22.48
N ILE A 623 -12.63 29.71 22.49
CA ILE A 623 -12.77 31.06 21.96
C ILE A 623 -13.62 31.91 22.89
N THR A 624 -13.25 33.18 23.07
CA THR A 624 -14.08 34.19 23.72
C THR A 624 -14.42 35.27 22.71
N PHE A 625 -15.70 35.62 22.59
CA PHE A 625 -16.17 36.64 21.66
C PHE A 625 -17.34 37.44 22.25
N THR A 626 -17.55 38.65 21.72
CA THR A 626 -18.71 39.47 22.09
C THR A 626 -19.86 39.17 21.15
N VAL A 627 -20.99 38.75 21.71
CA VAL A 627 -22.18 38.41 20.93
C VAL A 627 -22.86 39.68 20.41
N GLN A 628 -23.22 39.67 19.13
CA GLN A 628 -23.97 40.72 18.45
C GLN A 628 -25.10 40.07 17.64
N ASN A 629 -26.07 40.87 17.18
CA ASN A 629 -27.21 40.42 16.38
C ASN A 629 -28.02 39.28 17.02
N VAL A 630 -28.26 39.35 18.34
CA VAL A 630 -29.12 38.41 19.09
C VAL A 630 -30.59 38.68 18.76
N GLU A 631 -31.32 37.61 18.41
CA GLU A 631 -32.77 37.63 18.18
C GLU A 631 -33.46 36.70 19.18
N ASP A 632 -34.49 37.19 19.87
CA ASP A 632 -35.27 36.44 20.86
C ASP A 632 -34.41 35.72 21.92
N GLY A 633 -33.31 36.38 22.33
CA GLY A 633 -32.36 35.82 23.30
C GLY A 633 -31.46 34.70 22.74
N VAL A 634 -31.43 34.48 21.42
CA VAL A 634 -30.66 33.41 20.79
C VAL A 634 -29.57 33.96 19.85
N ALA A 635 -28.33 33.53 20.07
CA ALA A 635 -27.23 33.71 19.13
C ALA A 635 -27.04 32.47 18.26
N LYS A 636 -26.85 32.67 16.95
CA LYS A 636 -26.60 31.57 15.99
C LYS A 636 -25.14 31.57 15.56
N VAL A 637 -24.45 30.46 15.80
CA VAL A 637 -23.02 30.28 15.52
C VAL A 637 -22.73 28.97 14.78
N LYS A 638 -21.53 28.85 14.23
CA LYS A 638 -21.05 27.66 13.51
C LYS A 638 -19.53 27.59 13.61
N ILE A 639 -18.99 26.39 13.69
CA ILE A 639 -17.54 26.13 13.78
C ILE A 639 -17.07 25.53 12.46
N TYR A 640 -16.01 26.09 11.88
CA TYR A 640 -15.52 25.67 10.55
C TYR A 640 -14.01 25.90 10.36
N ASP A 641 -13.47 25.44 9.24
CA ASP A 641 -12.03 25.42 8.91
C ASP A 641 -11.45 26.74 8.34
N GLY A 642 -12.26 27.79 8.23
CA GLY A 642 -11.84 29.06 7.65
C GLY A 642 -11.82 29.09 6.12
N GLU A 643 -12.09 27.97 5.45
CA GLU A 643 -12.21 27.89 3.99
C GLU A 643 -13.67 27.86 3.53
N ASN A 644 -14.50 26.93 4.01
CA ASN A 644 -15.94 26.98 3.72
C ASN A 644 -16.69 26.23 4.83
N TYR A 645 -17.84 26.76 5.25
CA TYR A 645 -18.67 26.10 6.26
C TYR A 645 -19.21 24.73 5.82
N ASP A 646 -19.06 24.36 4.56
CA ASP A 646 -19.40 23.03 4.01
C ASP A 646 -18.25 22.00 4.08
N LYS A 647 -17.01 22.43 4.36
CA LYS A 647 -15.82 21.54 4.37
C LYS A 647 -15.54 20.93 5.75
N LEU A 648 -15.73 21.72 6.80
CA LEU A 648 -15.75 21.29 8.18
C LEU A 648 -17.01 21.89 8.81
N ASP A 649 -18.06 21.07 8.94
CA ASP A 649 -19.40 21.51 9.33
C ASP A 649 -19.74 21.03 10.74
N TRP A 650 -19.30 21.80 11.75
CA TRP A 650 -19.58 21.51 13.16
C TRP A 650 -20.63 22.46 13.74
N THR A 651 -21.57 21.85 14.44
CA THR A 651 -22.60 22.53 15.24
C THR A 651 -22.56 22.02 16.69
N ILE A 652 -23.30 22.69 17.56
CA ILE A 652 -23.44 22.36 18.98
C ILE A 652 -24.91 22.02 19.22
N VAL A 653 -25.16 20.81 19.73
CA VAL A 653 -26.48 20.31 20.13
C VAL A 653 -26.33 19.75 21.55
N ASP A 654 -27.12 20.26 22.49
CA ASP A 654 -27.13 19.81 23.90
C ASP A 654 -25.72 19.67 24.50
N ASN A 655 -24.90 20.73 24.39
CA ASN A 655 -23.51 20.78 24.86
C ASN A 655 -22.60 19.69 24.27
N THR A 656 -22.95 19.18 23.09
CA THR A 656 -22.19 18.17 22.35
C THR A 656 -21.85 18.69 20.96
N LEU A 657 -20.62 18.42 20.52
CA LEU A 657 -20.12 18.76 19.19
C LEU A 657 -20.62 17.71 18.18
N VAL A 658 -21.39 18.15 17.19
CA VAL A 658 -22.00 17.28 16.17
C VAL A 658 -21.55 17.70 14.78
N MET A 659 -21.22 16.72 13.92
CA MET A 659 -21.02 16.96 12.49
C MET A 659 -22.37 16.88 11.78
N GLU A 660 -22.90 18.01 11.30
CA GLU A 660 -24.23 18.04 10.69
C GLU A 660 -24.30 19.07 9.57
N LYS A 661 -24.83 18.68 8.40
CA LYS A 661 -24.91 19.57 7.24
C LYS A 661 -25.98 20.63 7.40
N GLY A 662 -25.57 21.90 7.49
CA GLY A 662 -26.46 23.06 7.31
C GLY A 662 -27.22 23.56 8.55
N SER A 663 -26.98 22.96 9.72
CA SER A 663 -27.55 23.41 10.99
C SER A 663 -26.62 24.40 11.68
N SER A 664 -27.17 25.43 12.34
CA SER A 664 -26.38 26.38 13.16
C SER A 664 -26.60 26.11 14.64
N ALA A 665 -25.52 26.21 15.42
CA ALA A 665 -25.58 26.10 16.87
C ALA A 665 -26.35 27.29 17.44
N LYS A 666 -27.25 27.03 18.40
CA LYS A 666 -28.04 28.05 19.09
C LYS A 666 -27.52 28.21 20.51
N ILE A 667 -27.09 29.41 20.84
CA ILE A 667 -26.75 29.79 22.21
C ILE A 667 -27.92 30.59 22.76
N TYR A 668 -28.65 30.01 23.71
CA TYR A 668 -29.84 30.61 24.33
C TYR A 668 -29.46 31.62 25.42
N ASP A 669 -30.43 32.40 25.90
CA ASP A 669 -30.30 33.40 26.98
C ASP A 669 -29.11 34.36 26.81
N CYS A 670 -28.89 34.85 25.58
CA CYS A 670 -27.85 35.84 25.26
C CYS A 670 -28.45 37.24 25.10
N TYR A 671 -27.62 38.28 25.23
CA TYR A 671 -27.96 39.65 24.85
C TYR A 671 -26.82 40.34 24.09
N ASN A 672 -27.14 41.36 23.30
CA ASN A 672 -26.13 42.10 22.52
C ASN A 672 -25.08 42.75 23.44
N GLY A 673 -23.80 42.56 23.13
CA GLY A 673 -22.69 43.03 23.96
C GLY A 673 -22.23 42.05 25.04
N GLN A 674 -22.90 40.91 25.23
CA GLN A 674 -22.48 39.90 26.18
C GLN A 674 -21.20 39.19 25.72
N SER A 675 -20.28 38.92 26.66
CA SER A 675 -19.10 38.08 26.41
C SER A 675 -19.49 36.61 26.53
N VAL A 676 -19.15 35.79 25.52
CA VAL A 676 -19.39 34.35 25.55
C VAL A 676 -18.08 33.62 25.25
N THR A 677 -17.77 32.62 26.08
CA THR A 677 -16.66 31.69 25.88
C THR A 677 -17.20 30.32 25.51
N ILE A 678 -16.73 29.77 24.39
CA ILE A 678 -17.03 28.41 23.96
C ILE A 678 -15.74 27.61 24.07
N THR A 679 -15.78 26.54 24.86
CA THR A 679 -14.74 25.51 24.91
C THR A 679 -15.29 24.23 24.30
N ILE A 680 -14.60 23.67 23.32
CA ILE A 680 -14.95 22.38 22.74
C ILE A 680 -13.81 21.40 22.96
N ASN A 681 -14.13 20.12 23.11
CA ASN A 681 -13.17 19.03 23.01
C ASN A 681 -13.54 18.14 21.82
N THR A 682 -12.67 18.09 20.82
CA THR A 682 -12.90 17.37 19.57
C THR A 682 -12.76 15.86 19.70
N LEU A 683 -12.11 15.37 20.77
CA LEU A 683 -11.96 13.94 21.09
C LEU A 683 -13.21 13.43 21.82
N THR A 684 -13.59 14.11 22.91
CA THR A 684 -14.75 13.70 23.74
C THR A 684 -16.09 14.21 23.21
N LYS A 685 -16.06 15.13 22.24
CA LYS A 685 -17.21 15.89 21.72
C LYS A 685 -17.89 16.78 22.76
N ALA A 686 -17.31 16.96 23.95
CA ALA A 686 -17.87 17.83 24.98
C ALA A 686 -17.78 19.30 24.55
N VAL A 687 -18.81 20.07 24.89
CA VAL A 687 -18.86 21.52 24.69
C VAL A 687 -19.26 22.20 25.99
N GLU A 688 -18.54 23.24 26.37
CA GLU A 688 -18.85 24.12 27.49
C GLU A 688 -19.07 25.53 26.95
N ILE A 689 -20.16 26.18 27.38
CA ILE A 689 -20.47 27.56 27.03
C ILE A 689 -20.62 28.38 28.32
N VAL A 690 -19.70 29.31 28.53
CA VAL A 690 -19.71 30.23 29.67
C VAL A 690 -20.10 31.62 29.19
N LYS A 691 -21.11 32.21 29.83
CA LYS A 691 -21.62 33.54 29.52
C LYS A 691 -21.18 34.51 30.62
N GLY A 692 -20.50 35.58 30.23
CA GLY A 692 -20.01 36.63 31.12
C GLY A 692 -21.00 37.76 31.37
#